data_AF-A0A7X7YWP2-F1
#
_entry.id   AF-A0A7X7YWP2-F1
#
_cell.length_a   1.000
_cell.length_b   1.000
_cell.length_c   1.000
_cell.angle_alpha   90.00
_cell.angle_beta   90.00
_cell.angle_gamma   90.00
#
_symmetry.space_group_name_H-M   'P 1'
#
loop_
_entity.id
_entity.type
_entity.pdbx_description
1 polymer ?
#
loop_
_entity_poly.entity_id
_entity_poly.type
_entity_poly.pdbx_seq_one_letter_code
_entity_poly.pdbx_strand_id
1 'polypeptide(L)'
;MATMRRLRGIMRVEVVVVALVAMLILAMIPPASRRVRSGASREVCRAHLAEIGRAMLLYANDHQGRLPQPGGRNATWGRVYRWDAPARYLAFGGAADGSGGKASITSAFYLLVKYGELHPKDCICPGDVGSMEFKLSDLPGFPEDFQLTDAWDFGPDAPRHCSYAYQVPFGAARLVAESDPRLPIAGDRSPWFLGPAGEPGPFALFKPDPIGTREPSEAAMRGNSPSHGREGQSVLFVDGHVSFENRTDCGLDRDNIYTIATLDRGGSPIGVLPTRVNYWPAHSKDSVLIHDPVAFADAPPAQAKIVDSKDLKETVVVATLDCPLPEHKNAIWCSTFQMAWDKFKDDLVGEPIRLPGAEDLADRLNRGAFPTADIEPRSYYANAGFVKDGIIEQIQKDMASRFPGEDAATFDPRYTELPQVALTYAYLNVNVGFAYPYYVNDRPFAFTGSQGRKADVTSFSTSAPYVNNTMVRGQVDILHYEFGDTPDGDEFIVDLSIHTKPYQIILARMPKSATLGETRRALQERIARFKDDPDYAALSKLRPIDSLTVPDVLYKLTHRFNQLLGKPFGNERWRDFYLFEAFQRIDFSLSRTGVVLKSVAIGGGTASRSPQQLAKPRHLRFDKPFLICVKKREPDATPFFLMWVDNAELMQPAVEKK
;
A
#
# COMPACT_ATOMS: atom_id res chain seq x y z
N MET A 1 22.48 -35.21 -87.61
CA MET A 1 22.30 -33.74 -87.47
C MET A 1 21.40 -33.49 -86.27
N ALA A 2 21.76 -32.56 -85.39
CA ALA A 2 20.90 -32.11 -84.29
C ALA A 2 20.62 -30.62 -84.47
N THR A 3 19.36 -30.25 -84.68
CA THR A 3 18.98 -28.90 -85.11
C THR A 3 18.94 -27.95 -83.93
N MET A 4 19.99 -27.14 -83.74
CA MET A 4 20.02 -26.10 -82.71
C MET A 4 18.88 -25.10 -82.93
N ARG A 5 17.86 -25.13 -82.07
CA ARG A 5 16.87 -24.05 -81.97
C ARG A 5 17.61 -22.79 -81.49
N ARG A 6 17.71 -21.78 -82.35
CA ARG A 6 18.13 -20.43 -81.93
C ARG A 6 17.17 -19.92 -80.86
N LEU A 7 17.66 -19.73 -79.65
CA LEU A 7 16.98 -18.93 -78.64
C LEU A 7 16.78 -17.52 -79.21
N ARG A 8 15.54 -17.01 -79.19
CA ARG A 8 15.29 -15.59 -79.48
C ARG A 8 15.93 -14.79 -78.35
N GLY A 9 16.84 -13.88 -78.68
CA GLY A 9 17.39 -12.94 -77.71
C GLY A 9 16.28 -12.02 -77.20
N ILE A 10 16.16 -11.88 -75.88
CA ILE A 10 15.16 -11.05 -75.22
C ILE A 10 15.36 -9.60 -75.69
N MET A 11 14.29 -8.96 -76.18
CA MET A 11 14.35 -7.56 -76.60
C MET A 11 14.51 -6.64 -75.40
N ARG A 12 15.20 -5.50 -75.58
CA ARG A 12 15.42 -4.51 -74.51
C ARG A 12 14.12 -4.08 -73.82
N VAL A 13 13.01 -4.01 -74.55
CA VAL A 13 11.67 -3.69 -74.02
C VAL A 13 11.16 -4.78 -73.06
N GLU A 14 11.33 -6.05 -73.41
CA GLU A 14 10.89 -7.19 -72.59
C GLU A 14 11.66 -7.25 -71.25
N VAL A 15 12.97 -6.99 -71.27
CA VAL A 15 13.78 -6.86 -70.04
C VAL A 15 13.26 -5.74 -69.14
N VAL A 16 12.96 -4.57 -69.70
CA VAL A 16 12.44 -3.41 -68.94
C VAL A 16 11.05 -3.69 -68.36
N VAL A 17 10.15 -4.33 -69.10
CA VAL A 17 8.82 -4.71 -68.59
C VAL A 17 8.95 -5.72 -67.44
N VAL A 18 9.78 -6.75 -67.58
CA VAL A 18 10.01 -7.74 -66.50
C VAL A 18 10.63 -7.08 -65.27
N ALA A 19 11.59 -6.15 -65.45
CA ALA A 19 12.21 -5.42 -64.34
C ALA A 19 11.19 -4.52 -63.61
N LEU A 20 10.33 -3.79 -64.33
CA LEU A 20 9.29 -2.95 -63.73
C LEU A 20 8.22 -3.78 -62.99
N VAL A 21 7.80 -4.92 -63.56
CA VAL A 21 6.87 -5.85 -62.88
C VAL A 21 7.52 -6.44 -61.62
N ALA A 22 8.80 -6.82 -61.68
CA ALA A 22 9.52 -7.31 -60.51
C ALA A 22 9.66 -6.23 -59.41
N MET A 23 9.98 -4.98 -59.77
CA MET A 23 10.00 -3.87 -58.82
C MET A 23 8.61 -3.59 -58.22
N LEU A 24 7.54 -3.64 -59.02
CA LEU A 24 6.18 -3.46 -58.52
C LEU A 24 5.78 -4.56 -57.52
N ILE A 25 6.09 -5.83 -57.83
CA ILE A 25 5.87 -6.96 -56.91
C ILE A 25 6.67 -6.78 -55.62
N LEU A 26 7.96 -6.44 -55.72
CA LEU A 26 8.82 -6.18 -54.56
C LEU A 26 8.35 -4.97 -53.73
N ALA A 27 7.72 -3.95 -54.34
CA ALA A 27 7.11 -2.82 -53.64
C ALA A 27 5.78 -3.18 -52.96
N MET A 28 5.02 -4.14 -53.51
CA MET A 28 3.74 -4.61 -52.94
C MET A 28 3.92 -5.64 -51.81
N ILE A 29 5.02 -6.40 -51.79
CA ILE A 29 5.29 -7.41 -50.75
C ILE A 29 5.37 -6.81 -49.32
N PRO A 30 6.05 -5.69 -49.04
CA PRO A 30 6.07 -5.07 -47.71
C PRO A 30 4.70 -4.63 -47.17
N PRO A 31 3.84 -3.87 -47.89
CA PRO A 31 2.50 -3.53 -47.39
C PRO A 31 1.58 -4.77 -47.31
N ALA A 32 1.66 -5.71 -48.26
CA ALA A 32 0.86 -6.94 -48.21
C ALA A 32 1.21 -7.80 -46.99
N SER A 33 2.50 -8.04 -46.74
CA SER A 33 2.96 -8.82 -45.58
C SER A 33 2.67 -8.13 -44.24
N ARG A 34 2.69 -6.79 -44.18
CA ARG A 34 2.20 -6.04 -43.00
C ARG A 34 0.70 -6.26 -42.76
N ARG A 35 -0.13 -6.19 -43.82
CA ARG A 35 -1.58 -6.42 -43.71
C ARG A 35 -1.95 -7.87 -43.39
N VAL A 36 -1.19 -8.85 -43.89
CA VAL A 36 -1.35 -10.26 -43.50
C VAL A 36 -0.98 -10.47 -42.03
N ARG A 37 0.10 -9.83 -41.55
CA ARG A 37 0.47 -9.88 -40.13
C ARG A 37 -0.57 -9.22 -39.23
N SER A 38 -1.12 -8.04 -39.58
CA SER A 38 -2.16 -7.42 -38.76
C SER A 38 -3.46 -8.22 -38.73
N GLY A 39 -3.84 -8.87 -39.83
CA GLY A 39 -4.95 -9.84 -39.86
C GLY A 39 -4.71 -11.04 -38.95
N ALA A 40 -3.52 -11.66 -39.01
CA ALA A 40 -3.17 -12.78 -38.14
C ALA A 40 -3.13 -12.39 -36.65
N SER A 41 -2.56 -11.23 -36.31
CA SER A 41 -2.55 -10.71 -34.94
C SER A 41 -3.95 -10.45 -34.37
N ARG A 42 -4.91 -10.04 -35.21
CA ARG A 42 -6.32 -9.87 -34.80
C ARG A 42 -7.00 -11.21 -34.49
N GLU A 43 -6.81 -12.23 -35.32
CA GLU A 43 -7.48 -13.50 -35.08
C GLU A 43 -6.92 -14.22 -33.84
N VAL A 44 -5.61 -14.10 -33.57
CA VAL A 44 -5.02 -14.58 -32.31
C VAL A 44 -5.51 -13.74 -31.11
N CYS A 45 -5.61 -12.42 -31.23
CA CYS A 45 -6.20 -11.56 -30.18
C CYS A 45 -7.64 -11.97 -29.85
N ARG A 46 -8.48 -12.21 -30.87
CA ARG A 46 -9.87 -12.67 -30.69
C ARG A 46 -9.96 -14.05 -30.07
N ALA A 47 -9.06 -14.98 -30.43
CA ALA A 47 -8.97 -16.28 -29.80
C ALA A 47 -8.58 -16.18 -28.31
N HIS A 48 -7.58 -15.36 -27.99
CA HIS A 48 -7.15 -15.08 -26.62
C HIS A 48 -8.28 -14.46 -25.78
N LEU A 49 -9.02 -13.48 -26.32
CA LEU A 49 -10.22 -12.93 -25.66
C LEU A 49 -11.34 -13.96 -25.48
N ALA A 50 -11.47 -14.94 -26.38
CA ALA A 50 -12.45 -16.02 -26.23
C ALA A 50 -12.07 -17.02 -25.12
N GLU A 51 -10.77 -17.33 -24.95
CA GLU A 51 -10.30 -18.12 -23.80
C GLU A 51 -10.49 -17.35 -22.47
N ILE A 52 -10.19 -16.04 -22.47
CA ILE A 52 -10.51 -15.14 -21.35
C ILE A 52 -12.01 -15.20 -21.00
N GLY A 53 -12.90 -15.15 -21.99
CA GLY A 53 -14.34 -15.26 -21.78
C GLY A 53 -14.77 -16.59 -21.16
N ARG A 54 -14.19 -17.71 -21.60
CA ARG A 54 -14.44 -19.05 -21.00
C ARG A 54 -13.94 -19.09 -19.56
N ALA A 55 -12.75 -18.58 -19.29
CA ALA A 55 -12.19 -18.49 -17.94
C ALA A 55 -13.04 -17.58 -17.03
N MET A 56 -13.63 -16.50 -17.55
CA MET A 56 -14.58 -15.66 -16.81
C MET A 56 -15.88 -16.39 -16.43
N LEU A 57 -16.40 -17.24 -17.31
CA LEU A 57 -17.58 -18.05 -17.01
C LEU A 57 -17.29 -19.16 -16.00
N LEU A 58 -16.12 -19.82 -16.11
CA LEU A 58 -15.63 -20.78 -15.11
C LEU A 58 -15.43 -20.11 -13.74
N TYR A 59 -14.78 -18.94 -13.71
CA TYR A 59 -14.62 -18.14 -12.51
C TYR A 59 -15.97 -17.79 -11.87
N ALA A 60 -16.95 -17.35 -12.68
CA ALA A 60 -18.26 -16.94 -12.20
C ALA A 60 -19.11 -18.09 -11.64
N ASN A 61 -18.98 -19.31 -12.20
CA ASN A 61 -19.59 -20.52 -11.64
C ASN A 61 -19.18 -20.72 -10.18
N ASP A 62 -17.88 -20.65 -9.90
CA ASP A 62 -17.31 -20.89 -8.57
C ASP A 62 -17.50 -19.68 -7.63
N HIS A 63 -17.74 -18.49 -8.18
CA HIS A 63 -17.86 -17.23 -7.44
C HIS A 63 -19.29 -16.64 -7.43
N GLN A 64 -20.33 -17.47 -7.58
CA GLN A 64 -21.74 -17.07 -7.45
C GLN A 64 -22.19 -16.01 -8.47
N GLY A 65 -21.95 -16.25 -9.76
CA GLY A 65 -22.28 -15.34 -10.87
C GLY A 65 -21.34 -14.13 -11.00
N ARG A 66 -20.40 -13.95 -10.06
CA ARG A 66 -19.48 -12.81 -10.05
C ARG A 66 -18.35 -12.99 -11.05
N LEU A 67 -18.25 -12.06 -11.99
CA LEU A 67 -17.09 -11.94 -12.87
C LEU A 67 -15.83 -11.50 -12.08
N PRO A 68 -14.61 -11.68 -12.60
CA PRO A 68 -13.36 -11.42 -11.89
C PRO A 68 -13.28 -10.02 -11.25
N GLN A 69 -13.48 -9.96 -9.93
CA GLN A 69 -13.29 -8.75 -9.14
C GLN A 69 -12.09 -8.95 -8.20
N PRO A 70 -10.95 -8.28 -8.40
CA PRO A 70 -9.81 -8.31 -7.49
C PRO A 70 -10.04 -7.40 -6.26
N GLY A 71 -9.17 -7.48 -5.26
CA GLY A 71 -9.33 -6.74 -4.00
C GLY A 71 -10.42 -7.29 -3.06
N GLY A 72 -10.85 -6.47 -2.10
CA GLY A 72 -12.00 -6.73 -1.24
C GLY A 72 -13.32 -6.18 -1.80
N ARG A 73 -14.43 -6.41 -1.08
CA ARG A 73 -15.82 -6.06 -1.49
C ARG A 73 -15.99 -4.62 -2.00
N ASN A 74 -15.27 -3.67 -1.41
CA ASN A 74 -15.26 -2.24 -1.76
C ASN A 74 -13.85 -1.77 -2.17
N ALA A 75 -13.09 -2.59 -2.90
CA ALA A 75 -11.82 -2.16 -3.48
C ALA A 75 -12.03 -1.02 -4.49
N THR A 76 -11.00 -0.18 -4.62
CA THR A 76 -10.91 0.88 -5.64
C THR A 76 -9.82 0.54 -6.64
N TRP A 77 -9.95 1.01 -7.87
CA TRP A 77 -8.88 0.91 -8.86
C TRP A 77 -7.57 1.54 -8.34
N GLY A 78 -6.46 0.85 -8.51
CA GLY A 78 -5.15 1.30 -8.05
C GLY A 78 -4.10 0.19 -8.02
N ARG A 79 -2.83 0.55 -7.86
CA ARG A 79 -1.72 -0.42 -7.77
C ARG A 79 -1.95 -1.44 -6.64
N VAL A 80 -1.75 -2.72 -6.95
CA VAL A 80 -1.72 -3.83 -5.98
C VAL A 80 -0.57 -3.60 -4.98
N TYR A 81 -0.80 -3.92 -3.71
CA TYR A 81 0.14 -3.61 -2.62
C TYR A 81 1.34 -4.57 -2.60
N ARG A 82 1.09 -5.88 -2.73
CA ARG A 82 2.10 -6.94 -2.79
C ARG A 82 1.58 -8.13 -3.62
N TRP A 83 1.95 -8.20 -4.90
CA TRP A 83 1.44 -9.20 -5.84
C TRP A 83 1.77 -10.66 -5.42
N ASP A 84 2.84 -10.85 -4.66
CA ASP A 84 3.38 -12.12 -4.16
C ASP A 84 2.93 -12.50 -2.73
N ALA A 85 1.95 -11.78 -2.15
CA ALA A 85 1.59 -12.00 -0.74
C ALA A 85 0.86 -13.34 -0.52
N PRO A 86 1.09 -14.03 0.62
CA PRO A 86 0.48 -15.34 0.92
C PRO A 86 -1.03 -15.29 1.20
N ALA A 87 -1.66 -14.11 1.20
CA ALA A 87 -3.10 -13.96 1.43
C ALA A 87 -3.69 -12.77 0.67
N ARG A 88 -4.93 -12.95 0.17
CA ARG A 88 -5.65 -11.97 -0.66
C ARG A 88 -5.71 -10.56 -0.06
N TYR A 89 -5.94 -10.46 1.26
CA TYR A 89 -6.07 -9.16 1.92
C TYR A 89 -4.73 -8.44 1.99
N LEU A 90 -3.64 -9.14 2.29
CA LEU A 90 -2.28 -8.60 2.21
C LEU A 90 -1.95 -8.14 0.78
N ALA A 91 -2.30 -8.94 -0.22
CA ALA A 91 -1.94 -8.67 -1.60
C ALA A 91 -2.49 -7.33 -2.12
N PHE A 92 -3.77 -7.06 -1.86
CA PHE A 92 -4.46 -5.86 -2.31
C PHE A 92 -4.38 -4.68 -1.31
N GLY A 93 -3.64 -4.80 -0.21
CA GLY A 93 -3.70 -3.84 0.91
C GLY A 93 -5.12 -3.72 1.48
N GLY A 94 -5.90 -4.79 1.34
CA GLY A 94 -7.27 -4.93 1.82
C GLY A 94 -7.33 -5.38 3.27
N ALA A 95 -8.52 -5.29 3.83
CA ALA A 95 -8.80 -5.64 5.21
C ALA A 95 -8.99 -7.15 5.41
N ALA A 96 -8.66 -7.63 6.61
CA ALA A 96 -8.80 -9.04 7.00
C ALA A 96 -10.25 -9.58 6.86
N ASP A 97 -11.27 -8.73 6.89
CA ASP A 97 -12.68 -9.10 6.64
C ASP A 97 -13.09 -9.08 5.15
N GLY A 98 -12.13 -8.98 4.22
CA GLY A 98 -12.39 -8.96 2.78
C GLY A 98 -13.04 -7.66 2.29
N SER A 99 -12.55 -6.50 2.72
CA SER A 99 -13.05 -5.19 2.27
C SER A 99 -11.93 -4.20 1.97
N GLY A 100 -12.22 -3.16 1.17
CA GLY A 100 -11.23 -2.17 0.74
C GLY A 100 -10.09 -2.76 -0.09
N GLY A 101 -8.92 -2.12 0.02
CA GLY A 101 -7.74 -2.39 -0.80
C GLY A 101 -7.73 -1.61 -2.12
N LYS A 102 -6.55 -1.58 -2.75
CA LYS A 102 -6.34 -1.16 -4.14
C LYS A 102 -6.15 -2.40 -5.00
N ALA A 103 -6.76 -2.42 -6.18
CA ALA A 103 -6.57 -3.48 -7.14
C ALA A 103 -6.52 -2.96 -8.57
N SER A 104 -5.67 -3.59 -9.38
CA SER A 104 -5.41 -3.29 -10.79
C SER A 104 -6.41 -4.02 -11.69
N ILE A 105 -6.52 -3.59 -12.94
CA ILE A 105 -7.20 -4.37 -13.99
C ILE A 105 -6.40 -5.63 -14.32
N THR A 106 -5.06 -5.55 -14.34
CA THR A 106 -4.16 -6.69 -14.52
C THR A 106 -4.43 -7.78 -13.48
N SER A 107 -4.67 -7.43 -12.22
CA SER A 107 -5.05 -8.40 -11.17
C SER A 107 -6.44 -9.02 -11.36
N ALA A 108 -7.35 -8.38 -12.11
CA ALA A 108 -8.62 -8.99 -12.47
C ALA A 108 -8.42 -10.14 -13.45
N PHE A 109 -7.60 -9.93 -14.49
CA PHE A 109 -7.14 -10.99 -15.39
C PHE A 109 -6.28 -12.03 -14.66
N TYR A 110 -5.49 -11.64 -13.66
CA TYR A 110 -4.71 -12.59 -12.87
C TYR A 110 -5.57 -13.54 -12.03
N LEU A 111 -6.80 -13.16 -11.64
CA LEU A 111 -7.73 -14.12 -11.03
C LEU A 111 -8.11 -15.26 -11.99
N LEU A 112 -8.08 -15.04 -13.30
CA LEU A 112 -8.29 -16.10 -14.30
C LEU A 112 -7.08 -17.03 -14.43
N VAL A 113 -5.86 -16.51 -14.25
CA VAL A 113 -4.65 -17.34 -14.14
C VAL A 113 -4.66 -18.17 -12.85
N LYS A 114 -5.11 -17.57 -11.75
CA LYS A 114 -5.12 -18.18 -10.41
C LYS A 114 -6.25 -19.20 -10.19
N TYR A 115 -7.41 -19.01 -10.83
CA TYR A 115 -8.63 -19.78 -10.56
C TYR A 115 -9.41 -20.24 -11.82
N GLY A 116 -9.03 -19.81 -13.02
CA GLY A 116 -9.76 -20.09 -14.27
C GLY A 116 -8.92 -20.76 -15.35
N GLU A 117 -7.78 -21.36 -14.98
CA GLU A 117 -6.82 -22.10 -15.84
C GLU A 117 -6.25 -21.31 -17.06
N LEU A 118 -6.41 -19.98 -17.06
CA LEU A 118 -5.90 -19.12 -18.13
C LEU A 118 -4.35 -19.05 -18.09
N HIS A 119 -3.68 -19.17 -19.23
CA HIS A 119 -2.21 -19.06 -19.24
C HIS A 119 -1.78 -17.60 -19.41
N PRO A 120 -0.66 -17.13 -18.82
CA PRO A 120 -0.22 -15.74 -18.94
C PRO A 120 -0.01 -15.24 -20.37
N LYS A 121 0.31 -16.13 -21.32
CA LYS A 121 0.40 -15.84 -22.76
C LYS A 121 -0.94 -15.35 -23.36
N ASP A 122 -2.07 -15.86 -22.83
CA ASP A 122 -3.41 -15.60 -23.34
C ASP A 122 -3.86 -14.18 -22.96
N CYS A 123 -3.24 -13.58 -21.94
CA CYS A 123 -3.44 -12.18 -21.55
C CYS A 123 -2.75 -11.16 -22.48
N ILE A 124 -2.04 -11.62 -23.53
CA ILE A 124 -1.28 -10.76 -24.45
C ILE A 124 -1.94 -10.72 -25.83
N CYS A 125 -2.09 -9.52 -26.39
CA CYS A 125 -2.51 -9.30 -27.78
C CYS A 125 -1.26 -9.18 -28.66
N PRO A 126 -1.06 -10.00 -29.71
CA PRO A 126 0.14 -9.94 -30.57
C PRO A 126 0.32 -8.65 -31.39
N GLY A 127 -0.60 -7.69 -31.29
CA GLY A 127 -0.46 -6.35 -31.86
C GLY A 127 -0.13 -5.25 -30.82
N ASP A 128 -0.26 -5.55 -29.52
CA ASP A 128 -0.05 -4.62 -28.43
C ASP A 128 1.44 -4.41 -28.12
N VAL A 129 2.06 -3.51 -28.89
CA VAL A 129 3.52 -3.27 -28.87
C VAL A 129 4.03 -2.92 -27.47
N GLY A 130 5.05 -3.64 -27.01
CA GLY A 130 5.71 -3.41 -25.72
C GLY A 130 5.17 -4.26 -24.56
N SER A 131 4.11 -5.04 -24.80
CA SER A 131 3.60 -6.06 -23.87
C SER A 131 4.26 -7.43 -24.11
N MET A 132 4.32 -8.26 -23.07
CA MET A 132 4.99 -9.56 -23.11
C MET A 132 4.40 -10.55 -22.09
N GLU A 133 4.49 -11.85 -22.41
CA GLU A 133 4.10 -12.95 -21.52
C GLU A 133 4.78 -12.85 -20.15
N PHE A 134 4.01 -12.96 -19.06
CA PHE A 134 4.57 -13.03 -17.71
C PHE A 134 5.15 -14.41 -17.42
N LYS A 135 6.39 -14.44 -16.89
CA LYS A 135 7.10 -15.67 -16.54
C LYS A 135 7.74 -15.52 -15.17
N LEU A 136 7.40 -16.46 -14.28
CA LEU A 136 7.98 -16.50 -12.94
C LEU A 136 9.50 -16.77 -12.97
N SER A 137 9.99 -17.51 -13.98
CA SER A 137 11.41 -17.76 -14.23
C SER A 137 12.27 -16.52 -14.42
N ASP A 138 11.64 -15.40 -14.79
CA ASP A 138 12.33 -14.17 -15.18
C ASP A 138 12.49 -13.23 -13.97
N LEU A 139 12.02 -13.64 -12.78
CA LEU A 139 12.09 -12.91 -11.52
C LEU A 139 13.05 -13.61 -10.52
N PRO A 140 14.04 -12.89 -9.95
CA PRO A 140 14.95 -13.46 -8.95
C PRO A 140 14.34 -13.47 -7.54
N GLY A 141 14.76 -14.44 -6.73
CA GLY A 141 14.57 -14.41 -5.26
C GLY A 141 13.29 -15.05 -4.71
N PHE A 142 12.65 -15.95 -5.46
CA PHE A 142 11.47 -16.70 -5.01
C PHE A 142 11.84 -18.12 -4.55
N PRO A 143 11.08 -18.71 -3.59
CA PRO A 143 11.19 -20.13 -3.25
C PRO A 143 10.93 -21.05 -4.46
N GLU A 144 11.56 -22.23 -4.48
CA GLU A 144 11.40 -23.20 -5.59
C GLU A 144 9.97 -23.77 -5.70
N ASP A 145 9.17 -23.68 -4.63
CA ASP A 145 7.79 -24.16 -4.54
C ASP A 145 6.73 -23.08 -4.86
N PHE A 146 7.10 -21.81 -5.06
CA PHE A 146 6.16 -20.74 -5.40
C PHE A 146 5.63 -20.88 -6.84
N GLN A 147 4.32 -20.79 -7.03
CA GLN A 147 3.65 -21.02 -8.31
C GLN A 147 2.85 -19.79 -8.80
N LEU A 148 2.46 -19.80 -10.08
CA LEU A 148 1.56 -18.78 -10.64
C LEU A 148 0.22 -18.71 -9.87
N THR A 149 -0.21 -19.83 -9.29
CA THR A 149 -1.38 -20.00 -8.42
C THR A 149 -1.24 -19.38 -7.04
N ASP A 150 -0.05 -18.95 -6.60
CA ASP A 150 0.17 -18.26 -5.31
C ASP A 150 0.07 -16.74 -5.43
N ALA A 151 0.51 -16.18 -6.56
CA ALA A 151 0.49 -14.76 -6.88
C ALA A 151 -0.93 -14.16 -7.10
N TRP A 152 -1.03 -12.83 -7.14
CA TRP A 152 -2.29 -12.06 -7.24
C TRP A 152 -2.29 -10.99 -8.34
N ASP A 153 -1.15 -10.74 -8.99
CA ASP A 153 -0.99 -9.87 -10.16
C ASP A 153 0.27 -10.31 -10.94
N PHE A 154 0.45 -9.84 -12.18
CA PHE A 154 1.56 -10.23 -13.06
C PHE A 154 2.90 -9.57 -12.67
N GLY A 155 3.38 -9.81 -11.45
CA GLY A 155 4.69 -9.32 -11.02
C GLY A 155 4.77 -7.82 -10.74
N PRO A 156 6.00 -7.25 -10.68
CA PRO A 156 6.22 -5.85 -10.34
C PRO A 156 5.88 -4.83 -11.45
N ASP A 157 5.85 -5.25 -12.72
CA ASP A 157 5.52 -4.43 -13.91
C ASP A 157 4.29 -5.00 -14.66
N ALA A 158 3.26 -5.39 -13.90
CA ALA A 158 2.05 -6.03 -14.39
C ALA A 158 1.34 -5.35 -15.59
N PRO A 159 1.35 -4.01 -15.77
CA PRO A 159 0.77 -3.35 -16.95
C PRO A 159 1.36 -3.75 -18.31
N ARG A 160 2.57 -4.35 -18.35
CA ARG A 160 3.17 -4.95 -19.56
C ARG A 160 2.71 -6.39 -19.83
N HIS A 161 2.12 -7.03 -18.85
CA HIS A 161 1.80 -8.46 -18.86
C HIS A 161 0.31 -8.74 -19.08
N CYS A 162 -0.49 -7.70 -19.29
CA CYS A 162 -1.84 -7.80 -19.83
C CYS A 162 -2.06 -6.72 -20.89
N SER A 163 -2.58 -7.13 -22.05
CA SER A 163 -2.88 -6.25 -23.18
C SER A 163 -4.30 -5.70 -23.21
N TYR A 164 -5.17 -6.19 -22.33
CA TYR A 164 -6.61 -5.98 -22.44
C TYR A 164 -7.12 -4.92 -21.45
N ALA A 165 -8.11 -4.17 -21.89
CA ALA A 165 -8.94 -3.35 -21.03
C ALA A 165 -10.13 -4.16 -20.52
N TYR A 166 -10.64 -3.81 -19.34
CA TYR A 166 -11.71 -4.51 -18.65
C TYR A 166 -12.74 -3.51 -18.12
N GLN A 167 -14.01 -3.86 -18.24
CA GLN A 167 -15.12 -3.08 -17.68
C GLN A 167 -14.93 -2.96 -16.17
N VAL A 168 -15.01 -1.74 -15.64
CA VAL A 168 -14.70 -1.40 -14.24
C VAL A 168 -15.35 -2.39 -13.25
N PRO A 169 -14.57 -3.28 -12.58
CA PRO A 169 -15.13 -4.32 -11.72
C PRO A 169 -15.48 -3.82 -10.32
N PHE A 170 -15.26 -2.54 -10.07
CA PHE A 170 -15.42 -1.88 -8.78
C PHE A 170 -16.79 -1.21 -8.67
N GLY A 171 -17.23 -0.91 -7.44
CA GLY A 171 -18.41 -0.06 -7.22
C GLY A 171 -19.75 -0.72 -7.57
N ALA A 172 -20.72 0.11 -7.97
CA ALA A 172 -22.13 -0.28 -8.08
C ALA A 172 -22.56 -0.76 -9.49
N ALA A 173 -21.91 -0.27 -10.55
CA ALA A 173 -22.23 -0.59 -11.95
C ALA A 173 -21.36 -1.74 -12.55
N ARG A 174 -20.59 -2.45 -11.70
CA ARG A 174 -19.83 -3.64 -12.11
C ARG A 174 -20.76 -4.73 -12.65
N LEU A 175 -20.28 -5.50 -13.63
CA LEU A 175 -21.05 -6.57 -14.26
C LEU A 175 -20.96 -7.90 -13.48
N VAL A 176 -21.98 -8.72 -13.69
CA VAL A 176 -22.11 -10.13 -13.29
C VAL A 176 -22.45 -10.98 -14.52
N ALA A 177 -22.37 -12.31 -14.44
CA ALA A 177 -22.67 -13.20 -15.56
C ALA A 177 -24.11 -13.04 -16.09
N GLU A 178 -25.04 -12.61 -15.25
CA GLU A 178 -26.45 -12.39 -15.56
C GLU A 178 -26.78 -10.96 -16.05
N SER A 179 -25.75 -10.19 -16.47
CA SER A 179 -25.94 -8.85 -17.04
C SER A 179 -26.55 -8.91 -18.46
N ASP A 180 -26.89 -7.77 -19.07
CA ASP A 180 -27.31 -7.75 -20.47
C ASP A 180 -26.20 -8.37 -21.35
N PRO A 181 -26.46 -9.45 -22.11
CA PRO A 181 -25.43 -10.21 -22.81
C PRO A 181 -24.63 -9.38 -23.83
N ARG A 182 -25.21 -8.25 -24.27
CA ARG A 182 -24.64 -7.33 -25.26
C ARG A 182 -23.77 -6.23 -24.63
N LEU A 183 -23.50 -6.30 -23.32
CA LEU A 183 -22.53 -5.40 -22.69
C LEU A 183 -21.10 -5.87 -22.95
N PRO A 184 -20.20 -4.98 -23.40
CA PRO A 184 -18.76 -5.22 -23.39
C PRO A 184 -18.26 -5.50 -21.98
N ILE A 185 -17.46 -6.55 -21.82
CA ILE A 185 -16.83 -6.93 -20.55
C ILE A 185 -15.30 -6.77 -20.60
N ALA A 186 -14.67 -7.09 -21.75
CA ALA A 186 -13.24 -6.86 -21.99
C ALA A 186 -12.96 -6.51 -23.46
N GLY A 187 -11.75 -6.07 -23.78
CA GLY A 187 -11.33 -5.83 -25.17
C GLY A 187 -9.89 -5.34 -25.26
N ASP A 188 -9.43 -4.96 -26.45
CA ASP A 188 -8.10 -4.38 -26.63
C ASP A 188 -7.87 -3.12 -25.77
N ARG A 189 -6.60 -2.78 -25.53
CA ARG A 189 -6.14 -1.66 -24.70
C ARG A 189 -6.83 -0.34 -25.06
N SER A 190 -7.47 0.31 -24.07
CA SER A 190 -8.04 1.66 -24.20
C SER A 190 -6.97 2.69 -24.62
N PRO A 191 -7.22 3.57 -25.60
CA PRO A 191 -6.25 4.55 -26.11
C PRO A 191 -6.07 5.80 -25.21
N TRP A 192 -6.71 5.83 -24.05
CA TRP A 192 -6.78 7.01 -23.16
C TRP A 192 -5.88 6.96 -21.91
N PHE A 193 -5.16 5.85 -21.71
CA PHE A 193 -4.15 5.73 -20.65
C PHE A 193 -2.77 5.38 -21.22
N LEU A 194 -1.72 5.67 -20.46
CA LEU A 194 -0.33 5.39 -20.79
C LEU A 194 -0.07 3.87 -20.81
N GLY A 195 0.03 3.30 -22.01
CA GLY A 195 0.32 1.89 -22.23
C GLY A 195 1.80 1.62 -22.57
N PRO A 196 2.22 0.34 -22.67
CA PRO A 196 3.59 -0.03 -23.06
C PRO A 196 4.02 0.49 -24.44
N ALA A 197 3.04 0.75 -25.33
CA ALA A 197 3.24 1.33 -26.65
C ALA A 197 3.48 2.86 -26.65
N GLY A 198 3.25 3.55 -25.53
CA GLY A 198 3.47 4.99 -25.37
C GLY A 198 2.28 5.77 -24.81
N GLU A 199 2.41 7.10 -24.86
CA GLU A 199 1.43 8.08 -24.34
C GLU A 199 0.08 8.03 -25.10
N PRO A 200 -1.04 8.35 -24.41
CA PRO A 200 -2.37 8.37 -25.03
C PRO A 200 -2.52 9.48 -26.08
N GLY A 201 -3.46 9.28 -27.01
CA GLY A 201 -3.73 10.25 -28.07
C GLY A 201 -4.49 11.48 -27.56
N PRO A 202 -4.35 12.66 -28.21
CA PRO A 202 -5.09 13.86 -27.83
C PRO A 202 -6.59 13.69 -28.09
N PHE A 203 -7.36 13.42 -27.02
CA PHE A 203 -8.80 13.15 -27.06
C PHE A 203 -9.62 14.24 -27.79
N ALA A 204 -9.20 15.51 -27.73
CA ALA A 204 -9.84 16.60 -28.46
C ALA A 204 -9.83 16.47 -30.00
N LEU A 205 -9.04 15.53 -30.55
CA LEU A 205 -9.03 15.19 -31.98
C LEU A 205 -9.89 13.96 -32.31
N PHE A 206 -10.40 13.23 -31.32
CA PHE A 206 -11.38 12.16 -31.53
C PHE A 206 -12.77 12.76 -31.76
N LYS A 207 -13.48 12.23 -32.76
CA LYS A 207 -14.90 12.54 -33.02
C LYS A 207 -15.59 11.26 -33.50
N PRO A 208 -16.68 10.80 -32.86
CA PRO A 208 -17.48 9.70 -33.38
C PRO A 208 -18.18 10.11 -34.68
N ASP A 209 -18.33 9.16 -35.61
CA ASP A 209 -18.99 9.43 -36.89
C ASP A 209 -20.53 9.47 -36.77
N PRO A 210 -21.22 10.17 -37.70
CA PRO A 210 -22.68 10.12 -37.81
C PRO A 210 -23.24 8.70 -38.03
N ILE A 211 -24.52 8.52 -37.67
CA ILE A 211 -25.25 7.27 -37.94
C ILE A 211 -25.29 7.03 -39.46
N GLY A 212 -24.97 5.79 -39.87
CA GLY A 212 -24.97 5.38 -41.28
C GLY A 212 -23.64 5.56 -42.03
N THR A 213 -22.61 6.13 -41.39
CA THR A 213 -21.27 6.23 -41.98
C THR A 213 -20.61 4.84 -42.02
N ARG A 214 -20.40 4.30 -43.24
CA ARG A 214 -19.94 2.92 -43.47
C ARG A 214 -18.52 2.66 -42.94
N GLU A 215 -17.55 3.44 -43.41
CA GLU A 215 -16.14 3.34 -43.00
C GLU A 215 -15.84 4.34 -41.87
N PRO A 216 -14.91 4.03 -40.93
CA PRO A 216 -14.50 4.98 -39.91
C PRO A 216 -13.65 6.12 -40.49
N SER A 217 -13.96 7.36 -40.13
CA SER A 217 -13.10 8.50 -40.44
C SER A 217 -11.82 8.49 -39.61
N GLU A 218 -10.77 9.19 -40.05
CA GLU A 218 -9.57 9.37 -39.21
C GLU A 218 -9.88 9.98 -37.82
N ALA A 219 -10.95 10.78 -37.71
CA ALA A 219 -11.37 11.36 -36.45
C ALA A 219 -12.01 10.31 -35.54
N ALA A 220 -12.74 9.34 -36.09
CA ALA A 220 -13.26 8.19 -35.33
C ALA A 220 -12.14 7.20 -34.97
N MET A 221 -11.22 6.90 -35.89
CA MET A 221 -10.08 6.01 -35.65
C MET A 221 -9.16 6.49 -34.52
N ARG A 222 -9.09 7.80 -34.23
CA ARG A 222 -8.38 8.33 -33.06
C ARG A 222 -8.95 7.85 -31.72
N GLY A 223 -10.20 7.37 -31.70
CA GLY A 223 -10.83 6.71 -30.57
C GLY A 223 -10.59 5.21 -30.49
N ASN A 224 -10.13 4.56 -31.57
CA ASN A 224 -9.86 3.12 -31.57
C ASN A 224 -8.53 2.77 -30.87
N SER A 225 -8.40 1.52 -30.41
CA SER A 225 -7.22 1.00 -29.72
C SER A 225 -5.93 1.12 -30.54
N PRO A 226 -4.77 1.42 -29.91
CA PRO A 226 -3.48 1.42 -30.60
C PRO A 226 -3.04 0.02 -31.05
N SER A 227 -3.46 -1.05 -30.35
CA SER A 227 -2.93 -2.42 -30.47
C SER A 227 -3.19 -3.06 -31.85
N HIS A 228 -4.12 -2.51 -32.63
CA HIS A 228 -4.39 -2.96 -34.01
C HIS A 228 -4.22 -1.84 -35.06
N GLY A 229 -3.39 -0.84 -34.75
CA GLY A 229 -3.08 0.26 -35.68
C GLY A 229 -4.22 1.27 -35.84
N ARG A 230 -5.14 1.33 -34.85
CA ARG A 230 -6.35 2.18 -34.85
C ARG A 230 -7.40 1.84 -35.91
N GLU A 231 -7.26 0.73 -36.64
CA GLU A 231 -8.30 0.19 -37.53
C GLU A 231 -9.53 -0.36 -36.76
N GLY A 232 -9.40 -0.60 -35.45
CA GLY A 232 -10.46 -1.12 -34.58
C GLY A 232 -9.89 -1.82 -33.34
N GLN A 233 -10.78 -2.51 -32.62
CA GLN A 233 -10.49 -3.28 -31.41
C GLN A 233 -11.28 -4.59 -31.39
N SER A 234 -10.67 -5.64 -30.88
CA SER A 234 -11.35 -6.87 -30.49
C SER A 234 -12.11 -6.62 -29.17
N VAL A 235 -13.37 -7.03 -29.10
CA VAL A 235 -14.26 -6.79 -27.94
C VAL A 235 -14.94 -8.09 -27.54
N LEU A 236 -14.84 -8.44 -26.26
CA LEU A 236 -15.52 -9.55 -25.59
C LEU A 236 -16.78 -9.03 -24.90
N PHE A 237 -17.89 -9.74 -25.06
CA PHE A 237 -19.19 -9.43 -24.48
C PHE A 237 -19.57 -10.42 -23.35
N VAL A 238 -20.58 -10.07 -22.53
CA VAL A 238 -21.00 -10.85 -21.34
C VAL A 238 -21.46 -12.27 -21.69
N ASP A 239 -22.02 -12.50 -22.88
CA ASP A 239 -22.37 -13.85 -23.37
C ASP A 239 -21.18 -14.71 -23.83
N GLY A 240 -19.96 -14.15 -23.81
CA GLY A 240 -18.73 -14.81 -24.24
C GLY A 240 -18.39 -14.68 -25.73
N HIS A 241 -19.18 -13.97 -26.55
CA HIS A 241 -18.82 -13.75 -27.95
C HIS A 241 -17.74 -12.66 -28.11
N VAL A 242 -16.93 -12.77 -29.16
CA VAL A 242 -15.85 -11.82 -29.46
C VAL A 242 -15.95 -11.32 -30.91
N SER A 243 -16.23 -10.03 -31.08
CA SER A 243 -16.22 -9.34 -32.38
C SER A 243 -14.92 -8.54 -32.57
N PHE A 244 -14.76 -7.94 -33.76
CA PHE A 244 -13.78 -6.89 -34.01
C PHE A 244 -14.52 -5.65 -34.48
N GLU A 245 -14.55 -4.62 -33.64
CA GLU A 245 -15.29 -3.40 -33.85
C GLU A 245 -14.36 -2.31 -34.42
N ASN A 246 -14.70 -1.77 -35.58
CA ASN A 246 -13.96 -0.68 -36.21
C ASN A 246 -14.31 0.72 -35.65
N ARG A 247 -15.15 0.76 -34.61
CA ARG A 247 -15.57 1.94 -33.85
C ARG A 247 -15.65 1.62 -32.36
N THR A 248 -15.57 2.64 -31.51
CA THR A 248 -15.72 2.48 -30.06
C THR A 248 -17.12 2.68 -29.53
N ASP A 249 -18.03 3.28 -30.32
CA ASP A 249 -19.46 3.43 -29.97
C ASP A 249 -20.27 2.13 -30.18
N CYS A 250 -19.66 0.98 -29.87
CA CYS A 250 -20.19 -0.37 -30.02
C CYS A 250 -20.82 -0.94 -28.73
N GLY A 251 -20.85 -0.17 -27.63
CA GLY A 251 -21.65 -0.49 -26.45
C GLY A 251 -23.15 -0.30 -26.66
N LEU A 252 -23.95 -0.66 -25.66
CA LEU A 252 -25.42 -0.53 -25.71
C LEU A 252 -25.85 0.90 -26.06
N ASP A 253 -26.89 1.05 -26.88
CA ASP A 253 -27.46 2.35 -27.24
C ASP A 253 -26.43 3.35 -27.87
N ARG A 254 -25.40 2.82 -28.56
CA ARG A 254 -24.19 3.52 -29.08
C ARG A 254 -23.27 4.11 -28.00
N ASP A 255 -23.03 3.35 -26.94
CA ASP A 255 -22.12 3.78 -25.89
C ASP A 255 -20.65 3.56 -26.24
N ASN A 256 -19.77 4.47 -25.80
CA ASN A 256 -18.35 4.44 -26.14
C ASN A 256 -17.57 3.61 -25.10
N ILE A 257 -17.11 2.43 -25.51
CA ILE A 257 -16.56 1.41 -24.61
C ILE A 257 -15.33 1.83 -23.78
N TYR A 258 -14.75 3.00 -24.03
CA TYR A 258 -13.59 3.53 -23.31
C TYR A 258 -13.85 4.87 -22.60
N THR A 259 -15.06 5.43 -22.64
CA THR A 259 -15.38 6.72 -21.99
C THR A 259 -16.69 6.68 -21.20
N ILE A 260 -16.75 7.46 -20.11
CA ILE A 260 -17.90 7.50 -19.20
C ILE A 260 -19.06 8.22 -19.90
N ALA A 261 -20.27 7.69 -19.79
CA ALA A 261 -21.46 8.30 -20.38
C ALA A 261 -21.75 9.70 -19.77
N THR A 262 -22.17 10.63 -20.62
CA THR A 262 -22.61 11.99 -20.22
C THR A 262 -24.09 12.06 -19.85
N LEU A 263 -24.84 10.97 -20.07
CA LEU A 263 -26.29 10.88 -19.87
C LEU A 263 -26.61 10.09 -18.60
N ASP A 264 -27.74 10.38 -17.96
CA ASP A 264 -28.25 9.58 -16.85
C ASP A 264 -28.84 8.23 -17.32
N ARG A 265 -29.14 8.12 -18.63
CA ARG A 265 -29.55 6.89 -19.33
C ARG A 265 -29.15 6.92 -20.82
N GLY A 266 -28.51 5.86 -21.29
CA GLY A 266 -28.25 5.61 -22.71
C GLY A 266 -26.81 5.96 -23.14
N GLY A 267 -26.42 5.47 -24.31
CA GLY A 267 -25.04 5.51 -24.77
C GLY A 267 -24.54 6.91 -25.16
N SER A 268 -23.26 7.16 -24.90
CA SER A 268 -22.56 8.39 -25.24
C SER A 268 -21.39 8.13 -26.22
N PRO A 269 -21.56 8.29 -27.54
CA PRO A 269 -20.51 8.00 -28.53
C PRO A 269 -19.18 8.76 -28.34
N ILE A 270 -19.17 9.84 -27.56
CA ILE A 270 -17.97 10.59 -27.17
C ILE A 270 -17.59 10.41 -25.69
N GLY A 271 -18.57 10.52 -24.78
CA GLY A 271 -18.39 10.39 -23.33
C GLY A 271 -17.41 11.40 -22.71
N VAL A 272 -17.00 11.12 -21.48
CA VAL A 272 -15.94 11.83 -20.73
C VAL A 272 -14.77 10.88 -20.51
N LEU A 273 -13.53 11.38 -20.64
CA LEU A 273 -12.34 10.59 -20.33
C LEU A 273 -12.36 10.06 -18.89
N PRO A 274 -12.19 8.74 -18.69
CA PRO A 274 -11.98 8.18 -17.36
C PRO A 274 -10.59 8.60 -16.85
N THR A 275 -10.49 8.80 -15.54
CA THR A 275 -9.31 9.26 -14.82
C THR A 275 -9.13 8.43 -13.56
N ARG A 276 -7.94 8.47 -12.91
CA ARG A 276 -7.70 7.72 -11.66
C ARG A 276 -8.62 8.07 -10.48
N VAL A 277 -9.40 9.16 -10.55
CA VAL A 277 -10.37 9.59 -9.51
C VAL A 277 -11.83 9.52 -9.97
N ASN A 278 -12.08 9.62 -11.28
CA ASN A 278 -13.40 9.46 -11.88
C ASN A 278 -13.29 8.48 -13.05
N TYR A 279 -13.62 7.21 -12.79
CA TYR A 279 -13.60 6.08 -13.72
C TYR A 279 -14.88 5.24 -13.61
N TRP A 280 -15.89 5.72 -12.88
CA TRP A 280 -17.11 4.97 -12.62
C TRP A 280 -18.05 5.06 -13.83
N PRO A 281 -18.63 3.94 -14.29
CA PRO A 281 -19.77 4.00 -15.20
C PRO A 281 -20.92 4.78 -14.55
N ALA A 282 -21.48 5.75 -15.27
CA ALA A 282 -22.56 6.62 -14.83
C ALA A 282 -23.85 5.83 -14.50
N HIS A 283 -24.06 4.70 -15.17
CA HIS A 283 -25.20 3.80 -14.97
C HIS A 283 -24.89 2.35 -15.36
N SER A 284 -25.77 1.40 -15.02
CA SER A 284 -25.58 -0.05 -15.27
C SER A 284 -25.55 -0.49 -16.76
N LYS A 285 -25.71 0.44 -17.71
CA LYS A 285 -25.49 0.24 -19.15
C LYS A 285 -24.19 0.89 -19.69
N ASP A 286 -23.46 1.63 -18.87
CA ASP A 286 -22.30 2.44 -19.30
C ASP A 286 -21.05 1.55 -19.36
N SER A 287 -20.34 1.64 -20.48
CA SER A 287 -19.27 0.74 -20.91
C SER A 287 -17.92 1.45 -20.77
N VAL A 288 -17.29 1.31 -19.61
CA VAL A 288 -16.02 1.98 -19.26
C VAL A 288 -14.93 0.92 -19.10
N LEU A 289 -14.42 0.41 -20.23
CA LEU A 289 -13.27 -0.50 -20.24
C LEU A 289 -11.99 0.31 -20.05
N ILE A 290 -11.28 0.02 -18.96
CA ILE A 290 -10.03 0.69 -18.59
C ILE A 290 -8.89 -0.32 -18.47
N HIS A 291 -7.65 0.17 -18.49
CA HIS A 291 -6.44 -0.64 -18.31
C HIS A 291 -5.46 0.12 -17.41
N ASP A 292 -4.60 -0.59 -16.68
CA ASP A 292 -3.65 0.06 -15.75
C ASP A 292 -2.57 0.86 -16.49
N PRO A 293 -2.35 2.13 -16.12
CA PRO A 293 -1.26 2.90 -16.70
C PRO A 293 0.10 2.33 -16.23
N VAL A 294 1.06 2.21 -17.15
CA VAL A 294 2.43 1.73 -16.84
C VAL A 294 3.08 2.58 -15.74
N ALA A 295 2.70 3.86 -15.62
CA ALA A 295 2.99 4.69 -14.46
C ALA A 295 1.73 4.94 -13.60
N PHE A 296 1.50 4.07 -12.60
CA PHE A 296 0.80 4.49 -11.38
C PHE A 296 1.64 5.58 -10.71
N ALA A 297 1.21 6.85 -10.81
CA ALA A 297 1.93 8.00 -10.25
C ALA A 297 1.80 8.13 -8.73
N ASP A 298 1.10 7.18 -8.09
CA ASP A 298 1.34 6.88 -6.68
C ASP A 298 2.71 6.22 -6.59
N ALA A 299 3.72 6.95 -6.09
CA ALA A 299 4.94 6.33 -5.61
C ALA A 299 4.58 5.15 -4.67
N PRO A 300 5.37 4.07 -4.64
CA PRO A 300 5.14 3.00 -3.67
C PRO A 300 5.04 3.62 -2.25
N PRO A 301 4.15 3.11 -1.38
CA PRO A 301 4.11 3.58 0.01
C PRO A 301 5.54 3.47 0.56
N ALA A 302 6.10 4.60 1.00
CA ALA A 302 7.54 4.75 1.08
C ALA A 302 8.12 3.63 1.96
N GLN A 303 8.98 2.78 1.39
CA GLN A 303 9.57 1.72 2.19
C GLN A 303 10.40 2.37 3.29
N ALA A 304 10.01 2.12 4.54
CA ALA A 304 10.59 2.69 5.73
C ALA A 304 12.12 2.55 5.68
N LYS A 305 12.80 3.70 5.57
CA LYS A 305 14.26 3.72 5.34
C LYS A 305 14.94 2.97 6.48
N ILE A 306 15.79 2.00 6.12
CA ILE A 306 16.66 1.32 7.07
C ILE A 306 17.79 2.27 7.44
N VAL A 307 17.92 2.58 8.73
CA VAL A 307 18.90 3.52 9.26
C VAL A 307 19.52 2.97 10.55
N ASP A 308 20.83 3.11 10.71
CA ASP A 308 21.48 2.90 11.99
C ASP A 308 21.41 4.20 12.80
N SER A 309 21.06 4.09 14.08
CA SER A 309 21.02 5.20 15.04
C SER A 309 22.26 6.09 15.06
N LYS A 310 23.45 5.57 14.72
CA LYS A 310 24.70 6.34 14.64
C LYS A 310 24.69 7.39 13.53
N ASP A 311 23.87 7.17 12.50
CA ASP A 311 23.75 8.03 11.31
C ASP A 311 22.67 9.11 11.51
N LEU A 312 21.83 8.98 12.54
CA LEU A 312 20.87 9.99 12.98
C LEU A 312 21.56 11.05 13.83
N LYS A 313 21.26 12.32 13.57
CA LYS A 313 21.86 13.48 14.25
C LYS A 313 20.89 14.09 15.26
N GLU A 314 19.60 14.06 14.96
CA GLU A 314 18.55 14.78 15.69
C GLU A 314 17.55 13.84 16.39
N THR A 315 17.94 12.56 16.54
CA THR A 315 17.20 11.52 17.26
C THR A 315 18.11 10.82 18.25
N VAL A 316 17.54 10.35 19.37
CA VAL A 316 18.16 9.35 20.24
C VAL A 316 17.20 8.20 20.51
N VAL A 317 17.76 7.01 20.74
CA VAL A 317 17.06 5.91 21.42
C VAL A 317 17.54 5.91 22.87
N VAL A 318 16.62 5.77 23.82
CA VAL A 318 16.94 5.68 25.25
C VAL A 318 16.58 4.29 25.78
N ALA A 319 17.40 3.75 26.68
CA ALA A 319 17.20 2.41 27.23
C ALA A 319 16.08 2.37 28.30
N THR A 320 15.95 3.44 29.09
CA THR A 320 15.02 3.53 30.22
C THR A 320 14.18 4.79 30.18
N LEU A 321 13.00 4.73 30.80
CA LEU A 321 12.06 5.86 30.86
C LEU A 321 12.58 7.05 31.69
N ASP A 322 13.57 6.84 32.55
CA ASP A 322 14.19 7.85 33.41
C ASP A 322 15.42 8.52 32.78
N CYS A 323 15.81 8.14 31.56
CA CYS A 323 16.87 8.82 30.81
C CYS A 323 16.51 10.30 30.60
N PRO A 324 17.41 11.25 30.95
CA PRO A 324 17.24 12.66 30.63
C PRO A 324 17.10 12.85 29.11
N LEU A 325 16.08 13.60 28.69
CA LEU A 325 15.83 13.86 27.29
C LEU A 325 16.73 14.99 26.78
N PRO A 326 17.54 14.76 25.71
CA PRO A 326 18.28 15.84 25.10
C PRO A 326 17.34 16.90 24.49
N GLU A 327 17.76 18.15 24.58
CA GLU A 327 17.11 19.26 23.90
C GLU A 327 17.13 19.07 22.38
N HIS A 328 16.09 19.57 21.71
CA HIS A 328 15.98 19.62 20.25
C HIS A 328 16.04 18.28 19.48
N LYS A 329 15.97 17.14 20.18
CA LYS A 329 15.99 15.81 19.58
C LYS A 329 14.72 15.01 19.81
N ASN A 330 14.37 14.20 18.81
CA ASN A 330 13.44 13.08 18.96
C ASN A 330 14.01 12.10 19.98
N ALA A 331 13.16 11.46 20.78
CA ALA A 331 13.58 10.45 21.74
C ALA A 331 12.64 9.25 21.71
N ILE A 332 13.18 8.07 21.39
CA ILE A 332 12.44 6.83 21.24
C ILE A 332 12.77 5.90 22.41
N TRP A 333 11.75 5.30 23.01
CA TRP A 333 11.87 4.19 23.96
C TRP A 333 10.90 3.06 23.57
N CYS A 334 11.39 1.83 23.63
CA CYS A 334 10.62 0.62 23.37
C CYS A 334 10.98 -0.44 24.42
N SER A 335 9.97 -1.12 24.97
CA SER A 335 10.12 -2.00 26.13
C SER A 335 10.98 -3.24 25.88
N THR A 336 11.22 -3.65 24.63
CA THR A 336 11.97 -4.90 24.34
C THR A 336 13.35 -4.92 24.96
N PHE A 337 14.07 -3.79 25.04
CA PHE A 337 15.38 -3.77 25.68
C PHE A 337 15.30 -3.94 27.20
N GLN A 338 14.29 -3.34 27.87
CA GLN A 338 14.03 -3.60 29.29
C GLN A 338 13.59 -5.05 29.51
N MET A 339 12.73 -5.61 28.66
CA MET A 339 12.31 -7.01 28.74
C MET A 339 13.47 -7.99 28.56
N ALA A 340 14.44 -7.68 27.70
CA ALA A 340 15.67 -8.44 27.56
C ALA A 340 16.58 -8.28 28.80
N TRP A 341 16.71 -7.07 29.35
CA TRP A 341 17.48 -6.85 30.58
C TRP A 341 16.87 -7.60 31.77
N ASP A 342 15.56 -7.51 31.96
CA ASP A 342 14.81 -8.24 32.99
C ASP A 342 15.00 -9.75 32.83
N LYS A 343 14.89 -10.28 31.62
CA LYS A 343 15.16 -11.69 31.35
C LYS A 343 16.59 -12.12 31.68
N PHE A 344 17.60 -11.29 31.39
CA PHE A 344 18.99 -11.62 31.71
C PHE A 344 19.27 -11.52 33.22
N LYS A 345 18.70 -10.50 33.88
CA LYS A 345 18.76 -10.26 35.33
C LYS A 345 18.12 -11.39 36.12
N ASP A 346 16.91 -11.81 35.73
CA ASP A 346 16.07 -12.68 36.54
C ASP A 346 16.23 -14.18 36.21
N ASP A 347 16.34 -14.56 34.93
CA ASP A 347 16.44 -15.98 34.52
C ASP A 347 17.88 -16.53 34.54
N LEU A 348 18.90 -15.65 34.39
CA LEU A 348 20.30 -16.06 34.29
C LEU A 348 21.18 -15.55 35.45
N VAL A 349 21.21 -14.24 35.72
CA VAL A 349 22.13 -13.68 36.73
C VAL A 349 21.63 -13.93 38.16
N GLY A 350 20.32 -13.81 38.40
CA GLY A 350 19.66 -14.04 39.69
C GLY A 350 19.84 -12.90 40.71
N GLU A 351 20.51 -11.81 40.34
CA GLU A 351 20.71 -10.59 41.14
C GLU A 351 20.89 -9.37 40.22
N PRO A 352 20.80 -8.12 40.72
CA PRO A 352 21.03 -6.92 39.93
C PRO A 352 22.39 -6.92 39.21
N ILE A 353 22.37 -6.62 37.91
CA ILE A 353 23.52 -6.67 37.01
C ILE A 353 24.45 -5.49 37.27
N ARG A 354 25.73 -5.76 37.57
CA ARG A 354 26.75 -4.74 37.84
C ARG A 354 27.70 -4.65 36.65
N LEU A 355 27.81 -3.48 36.03
CA LEU A 355 28.75 -3.23 34.92
C LEU A 355 29.65 -2.02 35.23
N PRO A 356 30.90 -2.25 35.72
CA PRO A 356 31.88 -1.20 35.91
C PRO A 356 32.12 -0.32 34.68
N GLY A 357 32.09 1.00 34.88
CA GLY A 357 32.11 2.03 33.84
C GLY A 357 30.82 2.16 33.02
N ALA A 358 29.70 1.55 33.45
CA ALA A 358 28.35 1.76 32.91
C ALA A 358 27.28 1.70 34.03
N GLU A 359 27.69 1.97 35.27
CA GLU A 359 26.93 1.79 36.51
C GLU A 359 25.59 2.53 36.45
N ASP A 360 25.60 3.83 36.09
CA ASP A 360 24.40 4.65 35.96
C ASP A 360 23.34 4.01 35.04
N LEU A 361 23.76 3.37 33.95
CA LEU A 361 22.85 2.75 32.98
C LEU A 361 22.37 1.37 33.45
N ALA A 362 23.28 0.56 33.97
CA ALA A 362 22.95 -0.75 34.55
C ALA A 362 21.97 -0.59 35.73
N ASP A 363 22.20 0.37 36.62
CA ASP A 363 21.34 0.64 37.78
C ASP A 363 19.97 1.18 37.38
N ARG A 364 19.87 1.98 36.30
CA ARG A 364 18.56 2.38 35.73
C ARG A 364 17.79 1.17 35.22
N LEU A 365 18.46 0.29 34.48
CA LEU A 365 17.87 -0.93 33.92
C LEU A 365 17.51 -1.96 35.00
N ASN A 366 18.29 -2.03 36.10
CA ASN A 366 18.01 -2.86 37.27
C ASN A 366 16.82 -2.37 38.09
N ARG A 367 16.68 -1.06 38.29
CA ARG A 367 15.50 -0.43 38.93
C ARG A 367 14.28 -0.45 38.02
N GLY A 368 14.50 -0.45 36.72
CA GLY A 368 13.48 -0.68 35.71
C GLY A 368 12.93 -2.11 35.78
N ALA A 369 11.67 -2.25 35.37
CA ALA A 369 11.04 -3.50 35.04
C ALA A 369 9.92 -3.20 34.02
N PHE A 370 9.69 -4.09 33.05
CA PHE A 370 8.51 -3.99 32.20
C PHE A 370 7.49 -5.12 32.51
N PRO A 371 6.26 -4.80 32.96
CA PRO A 371 5.22 -5.80 33.20
C PRO A 371 4.73 -6.38 31.87
N THR A 372 5.26 -7.55 31.48
CA THR A 372 4.97 -8.17 30.18
C THR A 372 3.49 -8.51 29.94
N ALA A 373 2.68 -8.58 31.00
CA ALA A 373 1.22 -8.67 30.92
C ALA A 373 0.53 -7.46 30.23
N ASP A 374 1.18 -6.30 30.22
CA ASP A 374 0.70 -5.10 29.49
C ASP A 374 0.87 -5.23 27.96
N ILE A 375 1.40 -6.36 27.48
CA ILE A 375 1.44 -6.76 26.07
C ILE A 375 0.68 -8.10 25.94
N GLU A 376 0.08 -8.35 24.78
CA GLU A 376 -0.52 -9.66 24.49
C GLU A 376 0.55 -10.75 24.34
N PRO A 377 0.35 -11.97 24.90
CA PRO A 377 1.29 -13.09 24.72
C PRO A 377 1.55 -13.52 23.26
N ARG A 378 0.70 -13.08 22.32
CA ARG A 378 0.84 -13.27 20.86
C ARG A 378 1.54 -12.12 20.13
N SER A 379 1.84 -11.02 20.82
CA SER A 379 2.51 -9.83 20.26
C SER A 379 3.98 -9.73 20.66
N TYR A 380 4.46 -10.53 21.61
CA TYR A 380 5.86 -10.51 22.01
C TYR A 380 6.43 -11.91 22.19
N TYR A 381 7.75 -11.97 22.20
CA TYR A 381 8.53 -13.10 22.67
C TYR A 381 9.74 -12.56 23.45
N ALA A 382 10.09 -13.21 24.56
CA ALA A 382 11.25 -12.86 25.36
C ALA A 382 11.79 -14.11 26.06
N ASN A 383 13.08 -14.42 25.87
CA ASN A 383 13.71 -15.64 26.37
C ASN A 383 15.21 -15.45 26.63
N ALA A 384 15.79 -16.25 27.52
CA ALA A 384 17.19 -16.21 27.93
C ALA A 384 17.75 -17.62 28.14
N GLY A 385 19.05 -17.81 27.89
CA GLY A 385 19.73 -19.10 28.06
C GLY A 385 21.17 -19.06 27.60
N PHE A 386 21.91 -20.18 27.71
CA PHE A 386 23.24 -20.31 27.10
C PHE A 386 23.17 -21.00 25.74
N VAL A 387 24.06 -20.63 24.82
CA VAL A 387 24.12 -21.23 23.47
C VAL A 387 24.40 -22.73 23.52
N LYS A 388 25.26 -23.17 24.46
CA LYS A 388 25.54 -24.60 24.71
C LYS A 388 24.30 -25.43 25.07
N ASP A 389 23.23 -24.78 25.58
CA ASP A 389 22.01 -25.40 26.07
C ASP A 389 20.84 -25.29 25.05
N GLY A 390 21.12 -24.83 23.82
CA GLY A 390 20.16 -24.84 22.69
C GLY A 390 19.25 -23.61 22.56
N ILE A 391 19.62 -22.48 23.18
CA ILE A 391 18.77 -21.27 23.20
C ILE A 391 18.56 -20.64 21.81
N ILE A 392 19.52 -20.77 20.88
CA ILE A 392 19.41 -20.20 19.52
C ILE A 392 18.31 -20.94 18.74
N GLU A 393 18.39 -22.26 18.74
CA GLU A 393 17.44 -23.17 18.11
C GLU A 393 16.04 -23.00 18.71
N GLN A 394 15.96 -22.80 20.04
CA GLN A 394 14.70 -22.49 20.71
C GLN A 394 14.14 -21.14 20.27
N ILE A 395 14.94 -20.06 20.26
CA ILE A 395 14.48 -18.74 19.80
C ILE A 395 14.01 -18.80 18.35
N GLN A 396 14.77 -19.43 17.45
CA GLN A 396 14.39 -19.54 16.03
C GLN A 396 13.09 -20.33 15.85
N LYS A 397 12.93 -21.45 16.55
CA LYS A 397 11.71 -22.27 16.54
C LYS A 397 10.49 -21.52 17.11
N ASP A 398 10.64 -20.88 18.25
CA ASP A 398 9.57 -20.12 18.89
C ASP A 398 9.18 -18.89 18.06
N MET A 399 10.15 -18.20 17.46
CA MET A 399 9.91 -17.09 16.53
C MET A 399 9.15 -17.54 15.29
N ALA A 400 9.61 -18.60 14.60
CA ALA A 400 8.92 -19.15 13.44
C ALA A 400 7.49 -19.62 13.76
N SER A 401 7.27 -20.20 14.95
CA SER A 401 5.94 -20.64 15.39
C SER A 401 5.00 -19.51 15.84
N ARG A 402 5.53 -18.36 16.29
CA ARG A 402 4.73 -17.23 16.80
C ARG A 402 4.52 -16.13 15.76
N PHE A 403 5.49 -15.95 14.87
CA PHE A 403 5.53 -14.88 13.87
C PHE A 403 5.91 -15.43 12.47
N PRO A 404 5.10 -16.33 11.88
CA PRO A 404 5.42 -17.04 10.62
C PRO A 404 5.45 -16.17 9.35
N GLY A 405 5.48 -14.84 9.49
CA GLY A 405 5.64 -13.87 8.39
C GLY A 405 6.84 -12.95 8.54
N GLU A 406 7.72 -13.23 9.52
CA GLU A 406 8.93 -12.46 9.81
C GLU A 406 10.18 -13.26 9.43
N ASP A 407 11.28 -12.57 9.13
CA ASP A 407 12.57 -13.22 8.83
C ASP A 407 13.07 -14.04 10.02
N ALA A 408 13.70 -15.18 9.75
CA ALA A 408 14.32 -16.01 10.79
C ALA A 408 15.39 -15.23 11.56
N ALA A 409 15.40 -15.36 12.89
CA ALA A 409 16.34 -14.64 13.75
C ALA A 409 17.80 -15.02 13.43
N THR A 410 18.56 -14.05 12.92
CA THR A 410 19.99 -14.17 12.64
C THR A 410 20.83 -13.69 13.82
N PHE A 411 21.98 -14.34 14.01
CA PHE A 411 22.90 -14.08 15.13
C PHE A 411 24.33 -13.94 14.61
N ASP A 412 25.14 -13.16 15.31
CA ASP A 412 26.57 -12.99 15.03
C ASP A 412 27.34 -14.32 15.22
N PRO A 413 28.31 -14.68 14.35
CA PRO A 413 29.10 -15.91 14.49
C PRO A 413 29.76 -16.10 15.87
N ARG A 414 30.08 -15.00 16.58
CA ARG A 414 30.62 -15.04 17.95
C ARG A 414 29.73 -15.77 18.94
N TYR A 415 28.42 -15.88 18.69
CA TYR A 415 27.52 -16.67 19.54
C TYR A 415 27.84 -18.18 19.53
N THR A 416 28.32 -18.73 18.41
CA THR A 416 28.69 -20.16 18.29
C THR A 416 30.19 -20.41 18.36
N GLU A 417 31.02 -19.40 18.08
CA GLU A 417 32.49 -19.49 18.15
C GLU A 417 33.05 -19.34 19.58
N LEU A 418 32.38 -18.62 20.47
CA LEU A 418 32.86 -18.36 21.84
C LEU A 418 32.32 -19.38 22.85
N PRO A 419 33.13 -19.81 23.85
CA PRO A 419 32.68 -20.72 24.89
C PRO A 419 31.75 -20.02 25.91
N GLN A 420 30.79 -20.77 26.46
CA GLN A 420 29.88 -20.35 27.54
C GLN A 420 29.02 -19.10 27.24
N VAL A 421 28.77 -18.75 25.98
CA VAL A 421 27.95 -17.58 25.63
C VAL A 421 26.53 -17.69 26.22
N ALA A 422 26.14 -16.64 26.96
CA ALA A 422 24.75 -16.35 27.30
C ALA A 422 24.11 -15.48 26.22
N LEU A 423 22.87 -15.79 25.85
CA LEU A 423 22.03 -15.01 24.96
C LEU A 423 20.75 -14.62 25.71
N THR A 424 20.28 -13.40 25.49
CA THR A 424 18.94 -12.98 25.87
C THR A 424 18.34 -12.17 24.74
N TYR A 425 17.09 -12.48 24.41
CA TYR A 425 16.42 -12.00 23.21
C TYR A 425 15.00 -11.55 23.54
N ALA A 426 14.59 -10.41 23.01
CA ALA A 426 13.22 -9.91 23.14
C ALA A 426 12.76 -9.25 21.84
N TYR A 427 11.54 -9.60 21.42
CA TYR A 427 10.93 -9.20 20.16
C TYR A 427 9.47 -8.79 20.39
N LEU A 428 8.99 -7.83 19.60
CA LEU A 428 7.66 -7.21 19.73
C LEU A 428 7.08 -6.91 18.34
N ASN A 429 5.91 -7.47 18.05
CA ASN A 429 5.14 -7.24 16.84
C ASN A 429 3.71 -6.79 17.20
N VAL A 430 3.42 -5.53 16.93
CA VAL A 430 2.17 -4.85 17.31
C VAL A 430 1.50 -4.29 16.07
N ASN A 431 0.56 -5.07 15.53
CA ASN A 431 -0.21 -4.80 14.32
C ASN A 431 -1.60 -4.28 14.73
N VAL A 432 -1.88 -2.97 14.54
CA VAL A 432 -3.00 -2.27 15.23
C VAL A 432 -3.82 -1.38 14.29
N GLY A 433 -5.11 -1.73 14.11
CA GLY A 433 -5.95 -1.23 13.03
C GLY A 433 -6.88 -0.08 13.36
N PHE A 434 -6.77 1.04 12.64
CA PHE A 434 -7.84 2.03 12.60
C PHE A 434 -9.07 1.42 11.92
N ALA A 435 -10.26 1.65 12.48
CA ALA A 435 -11.48 1.08 11.93
C ALA A 435 -11.82 1.65 10.53
N TYR A 436 -11.45 2.90 10.31
CA TYR A 436 -11.67 3.64 9.09
C TYR A 436 -10.37 4.37 8.73
N PRO A 437 -9.73 4.09 7.58
CA PRO A 437 -8.53 4.80 7.18
C PRO A 437 -8.76 6.30 7.04
N TYR A 438 -7.79 7.08 7.51
CA TYR A 438 -7.73 8.52 7.29
C TYR A 438 -7.46 8.86 5.81
N TYR A 439 -7.79 10.09 5.42
CA TYR A 439 -7.48 10.61 4.09
C TYR A 439 -6.03 11.09 4.03
N VAL A 440 -5.38 10.99 2.87
CA VAL A 440 -4.08 11.64 2.65
C VAL A 440 -4.32 13.11 2.32
N ASN A 441 -3.48 14.00 2.82
CA ASN A 441 -3.45 15.38 2.38
C ASN A 441 -2.61 15.49 1.09
N ASP A 442 -3.22 15.91 -0.02
CA ASP A 442 -2.53 16.10 -1.31
C ASP A 442 -1.54 17.27 -1.36
N ARG A 443 -1.35 17.98 -0.25
CA ARG A 443 -0.46 19.14 -0.10
C ARG A 443 0.58 18.88 1.00
N PRO A 444 1.80 19.44 0.87
CA PRO A 444 2.78 19.44 1.93
C PRO A 444 2.22 19.97 3.26
N PHE A 445 2.62 19.33 4.36
CA PHE A 445 2.27 19.73 5.71
C PHE A 445 3.53 20.23 6.42
N ALA A 446 3.59 21.54 6.67
CA ALA A 446 4.75 22.17 7.30
C ALA A 446 4.81 21.84 8.80
N PHE A 447 5.65 20.89 9.19
CA PHE A 447 6.00 20.62 10.57
C PHE A 447 7.08 21.61 11.05
N THR A 448 6.91 22.18 12.24
CA THR A 448 7.86 23.11 12.87
C THR A 448 8.44 22.48 14.12
N GLY A 449 9.72 22.08 14.09
CA GLY A 449 10.39 21.48 15.24
C GLY A 449 10.71 22.50 16.35
N SER A 450 11.19 22.04 17.51
CA SER A 450 11.40 22.91 18.69
C SER A 450 12.39 24.07 18.47
N GLN A 451 13.35 23.91 17.54
CA GLN A 451 14.26 24.98 17.11
C GLN A 451 13.62 26.01 16.16
N GLY A 452 12.30 25.95 15.90
CA GLY A 452 11.62 26.77 14.90
C GLY A 452 11.87 26.36 13.44
N ARG A 453 12.70 25.34 13.20
CA ARG A 453 13.01 24.83 11.86
C ARG A 453 11.78 24.15 11.26
N LYS A 454 11.42 24.56 10.04
CA LYS A 454 10.30 24.01 9.28
C LYS A 454 10.75 22.92 8.31
N ALA A 455 9.92 21.90 8.15
CA ALA A 455 10.08 20.83 7.18
C ALA A 455 8.72 20.44 6.60
N ASP A 456 8.65 20.27 5.29
CA ASP A 456 7.42 19.88 4.59
C ASP A 456 7.33 18.36 4.47
N VAL A 457 6.31 17.77 5.13
CA VAL A 457 6.13 16.32 5.27
C VAL A 457 4.79 15.86 4.71
N THR A 458 4.64 14.56 4.45
CA THR A 458 3.32 13.98 4.16
C THR A 458 2.49 13.87 5.42
N SER A 459 1.16 13.87 5.26
CA SER A 459 0.24 13.79 6.40
C SER A 459 -1.10 13.18 6.01
N PHE A 460 -1.79 12.68 7.03
CA PHE A 460 -3.17 12.20 6.94
C PHE A 460 -4.11 13.05 7.81
N SER A 461 -5.39 13.09 7.43
CA SER A 461 -6.39 13.94 8.10
C SER A 461 -7.80 13.33 8.10
N THR A 462 -8.67 13.91 8.93
CA THR A 462 -10.09 13.55 9.02
C THR A 462 -10.97 14.23 7.96
N SER A 463 -10.39 14.73 6.86
CA SER A 463 -11.13 15.50 5.85
C SER A 463 -10.46 15.47 4.48
N ALA A 464 -11.18 14.96 3.48
CA ALA A 464 -10.85 15.15 2.06
C ALA A 464 -11.94 16.01 1.37
N PRO A 465 -11.60 16.77 0.31
CA PRO A 465 -12.59 17.49 -0.48
C PRO A 465 -13.69 16.56 -1.01
N TYR A 466 -14.95 16.95 -0.83
CA TYR A 466 -16.14 16.25 -1.33
C TYR A 466 -16.39 14.82 -0.78
N VAL A 467 -15.70 14.38 0.28
CA VAL A 467 -15.90 13.04 0.87
C VAL A 467 -16.64 13.10 2.21
N ASN A 468 -17.63 12.22 2.41
CA ASN A 468 -18.28 12.02 3.71
C ASN A 468 -17.28 11.39 4.71
N ASN A 469 -16.86 12.19 5.68
CA ASN A 469 -15.83 11.86 6.66
C ASN A 469 -16.39 11.37 8.02
N THR A 470 -17.71 11.23 8.17
CA THR A 470 -18.39 10.92 9.45
C THR A 470 -17.76 9.73 10.19
N MET A 471 -17.44 8.64 9.49
CA MET A 471 -16.86 7.43 10.10
C MET A 471 -15.42 7.63 10.57
N VAL A 472 -14.59 8.28 9.74
CA VAL A 472 -13.18 8.59 10.03
C VAL A 472 -13.04 9.56 11.20
N ARG A 473 -14.05 10.43 11.41
CA ARG A 473 -14.16 11.31 12.57
C ARG A 473 -14.69 10.59 13.81
N GLY A 474 -15.70 9.72 13.63
CA GLY A 474 -16.42 9.05 14.73
C GLY A 474 -15.59 8.01 15.50
N GLN A 475 -14.46 7.57 14.95
CA GLN A 475 -13.50 6.75 15.70
C GLN A 475 -12.58 7.55 16.63
N VAL A 476 -12.47 8.87 16.44
CA VAL A 476 -11.49 9.71 17.15
C VAL A 476 -12.07 10.14 18.50
N ASP A 477 -11.33 9.88 19.57
CA ASP A 477 -11.67 10.33 20.93
C ASP A 477 -10.57 11.28 21.44
N ILE A 478 -10.97 12.48 21.82
CA ILE A 478 -10.12 13.54 22.35
C ILE A 478 -10.05 13.29 23.85
N LEU A 479 -8.87 12.88 24.31
CA LEU A 479 -8.63 12.53 25.71
C LEU A 479 -8.26 13.74 26.58
N HIS A 480 -7.96 14.88 25.97
CA HIS A 480 -7.76 16.20 26.61
C HIS A 480 -7.75 17.30 25.52
N TYR A 481 -8.23 18.50 25.85
CA TYR A 481 -8.05 19.71 25.03
C TYR A 481 -8.04 20.97 25.89
N GLU A 482 -7.07 21.86 25.67
CA GLU A 482 -6.99 23.18 26.29
C GLU A 482 -6.60 24.23 25.24
N PHE A 483 -7.32 25.36 25.19
CA PHE A 483 -7.01 26.45 24.25
C PHE A 483 -5.89 27.32 24.80
N GLY A 484 -4.87 27.60 23.98
CA GLY A 484 -3.87 28.61 24.29
C GLY A 484 -4.34 30.03 23.91
N ASP A 485 -3.59 31.04 24.34
CA ASP A 485 -3.76 32.44 23.91
C ASP A 485 -3.68 32.61 22.38
N THR A 486 -2.99 31.68 21.71
CA THR A 486 -2.94 31.53 20.26
C THR A 486 -3.17 30.06 19.87
N PRO A 487 -3.65 29.74 18.66
CA PRO A 487 -3.78 28.35 18.17
C PRO A 487 -2.45 27.58 18.18
N ASP A 488 -1.35 28.33 18.14
CA ASP A 488 0.03 27.85 18.24
C ASP A 488 0.38 27.29 19.63
N GLY A 489 -0.44 27.56 20.66
CA GLY A 489 -0.30 27.11 22.03
C GLY A 489 -1.40 26.16 22.53
N ASP A 490 -2.38 25.78 21.71
CA ASP A 490 -3.42 24.80 22.10
C ASP A 490 -2.76 23.44 22.47
N GLU A 491 -3.08 22.92 23.66
CA GLU A 491 -2.70 21.58 24.12
C GLU A 491 -3.81 20.57 23.82
N PHE A 492 -3.48 19.35 23.40
CA PHE A 492 -4.47 18.30 23.18
C PHE A 492 -3.90 16.88 23.16
N ILE A 493 -4.73 15.92 23.56
CA ILE A 493 -4.44 14.48 23.54
C ILE A 493 -5.55 13.77 22.76
N VAL A 494 -5.18 12.85 21.88
CA VAL A 494 -6.10 12.19 20.93
C VAL A 494 -5.81 10.69 20.84
N ASP A 495 -6.84 9.87 21.03
CA ASP A 495 -6.89 8.48 20.59
C ASP A 495 -7.30 8.45 19.11
N LEU A 496 -6.43 7.92 18.24
CA LEU A 496 -6.67 7.94 16.80
C LEU A 496 -7.80 6.99 16.34
N SER A 497 -8.18 5.99 17.14
CA SER A 497 -9.32 5.14 16.81
C SER A 497 -9.75 4.27 18.00
N ILE A 498 -10.86 4.60 18.66
CA ILE A 498 -11.49 3.83 19.77
C ILE A 498 -11.67 2.33 19.48
N HIS A 499 -11.69 1.95 18.21
CA HIS A 499 -11.83 0.58 17.74
C HIS A 499 -10.52 -0.23 17.71
N THR A 500 -9.34 0.40 17.85
CA THR A 500 -8.05 -0.32 17.88
C THR A 500 -8.02 -1.23 19.10
N LYS A 501 -7.93 -2.55 18.93
CA LYS A 501 -7.93 -3.51 20.05
C LYS A 501 -6.85 -4.58 19.89
N PRO A 502 -6.19 -5.00 20.98
CA PRO A 502 -6.36 -4.53 22.36
C PRO A 502 -5.62 -3.21 22.67
N TYR A 503 -4.82 -2.70 21.72
CA TYR A 503 -3.92 -1.58 21.95
C TYR A 503 -4.50 -0.22 21.52
N GLN A 504 -4.20 0.80 22.32
CA GLN A 504 -4.51 2.21 22.07
C GLN A 504 -3.33 2.91 21.37
N ILE A 505 -3.61 3.82 20.44
CA ILE A 505 -2.60 4.69 19.82
C ILE A 505 -2.98 6.13 20.20
N ILE A 506 -2.20 6.71 21.12
CA ILE A 506 -2.43 8.06 21.66
C ILE A 506 -1.37 9.00 21.07
N LEU A 507 -1.81 10.14 20.56
CA LEU A 507 -0.94 11.28 20.25
C LEU A 507 -1.22 12.45 21.21
N ALA A 508 -0.19 13.18 21.62
CA ALA A 508 -0.33 14.33 22.53
C ALA A 508 0.55 15.52 22.14
N ARG A 509 -0.07 16.67 21.86
CA ARG A 509 0.62 17.96 21.72
C ARG A 509 0.54 18.68 23.07
N MET A 510 1.63 18.63 23.82
CA MET A 510 1.74 19.10 25.21
C MET A 510 3.22 19.40 25.53
N PRO A 511 3.56 20.16 26.59
CA PRO A 511 4.94 20.44 27.00
C PRO A 511 5.80 19.19 27.23
N LYS A 512 7.07 19.25 26.79
CA LYS A 512 8.11 18.23 27.03
C LYS A 512 8.50 18.21 28.51
N SER A 513 8.55 17.03 29.14
CA SER A 513 9.15 16.86 30.47
C SER A 513 10.63 16.48 30.37
N ALA A 514 11.37 16.42 31.50
CA ALA A 514 12.79 16.09 31.47
C ALA A 514 13.06 14.61 31.14
N THR A 515 12.07 13.73 31.37
CA THR A 515 12.13 12.29 31.06
C THR A 515 10.86 11.80 30.35
N LEU A 516 10.92 10.66 29.65
CA LEU A 516 9.72 10.01 29.09
C LEU A 516 8.80 9.47 30.20
N GLY A 517 9.35 9.07 31.34
CA GLY A 517 8.60 8.65 32.52
C GLY A 517 7.75 9.78 33.13
N GLU A 518 8.28 10.99 33.20
CA GLU A 518 7.52 12.19 33.56
C GLU A 518 6.49 12.55 32.49
N THR A 519 6.89 12.54 31.22
CA THR A 519 5.99 12.89 30.10
C THR A 519 4.77 11.94 30.08
N ARG A 520 4.98 10.64 30.36
CA ARG A 520 3.91 9.65 30.57
C ARG A 520 3.01 10.01 31.76
N ARG A 521 3.57 10.45 32.88
CA ARG A 521 2.79 10.83 34.07
C ARG A 521 1.92 12.06 33.78
N ALA A 522 2.49 13.10 33.20
CA ALA A 522 1.80 14.33 32.81
C ALA A 522 0.71 14.09 31.74
N LEU A 523 0.91 13.09 30.87
CA LEU A 523 -0.10 12.58 29.93
C LEU A 523 -1.27 11.94 30.69
N GLN A 524 -0.99 11.00 31.61
CA GLN A 524 -2.02 10.31 32.40
C GLN A 524 -2.82 11.28 33.29
N GLU A 525 -2.16 12.25 33.92
CA GLU A 525 -2.78 13.31 34.74
C GLU A 525 -3.76 14.17 33.93
N ARG A 526 -3.38 14.60 32.71
CA ARG A 526 -4.26 15.36 31.80
C ARG A 526 -5.48 14.54 31.37
N ILE A 527 -5.28 13.27 31.00
CA ILE A 527 -6.37 12.36 30.58
C ILE A 527 -7.33 12.06 31.73
N ALA A 528 -6.83 11.92 32.97
CA ALA A 528 -7.66 11.73 34.14
C ALA A 528 -8.52 12.98 34.41
N ARG A 529 -7.88 14.14 34.58
CA ARG A 529 -8.55 15.41 34.89
C ARG A 529 -9.58 15.84 33.86
N PHE A 530 -9.39 15.51 32.58
CA PHE A 530 -10.34 15.86 31.53
C PHE A 530 -11.65 15.04 31.59
N LYS A 531 -11.64 13.83 32.18
CA LYS A 531 -12.87 13.02 32.37
C LYS A 531 -13.81 13.59 33.43
N ASP A 532 -13.29 14.42 34.32
CA ASP A 532 -14.06 15.11 35.36
C ASP A 532 -14.76 16.38 34.81
N ASP A 533 -14.56 16.73 33.53
CA ASP A 533 -15.21 17.87 32.88
C ASP A 533 -16.72 17.61 32.65
N PRO A 534 -17.63 18.50 33.10
CA PRO A 534 -19.08 18.32 32.92
C PRO A 534 -19.55 18.18 31.46
N ASP A 535 -18.82 18.75 30.50
CA ASP A 535 -19.12 18.66 29.06
C ASP A 535 -18.29 17.55 28.36
N TYR A 536 -17.54 16.70 29.09
CA TYR A 536 -16.66 15.64 28.54
C TYR A 536 -17.33 14.81 27.42
N ALA A 537 -18.59 14.39 27.61
CA ALA A 537 -19.31 13.55 26.63
C ALA A 537 -19.59 14.23 25.26
N ALA A 538 -19.43 15.55 25.20
CA ALA A 538 -19.44 16.38 23.98
C ALA A 538 -18.03 16.82 23.56
N LEU A 539 -17.15 17.14 24.51
CA LEU A 539 -15.78 17.60 24.25
C LEU A 539 -14.85 16.47 23.77
N SER A 540 -15.03 15.22 24.21
CA SER A 540 -14.22 14.09 23.75
C SER A 540 -14.45 13.78 22.26
N LYS A 541 -15.58 14.18 21.69
CA LYS A 541 -15.92 13.87 20.29
C LYS A 541 -15.37 14.91 19.33
N LEU A 542 -14.94 14.47 18.14
CA LEU A 542 -14.48 15.34 17.05
C LEU A 542 -15.65 16.04 16.32
N ARG A 543 -16.28 17.01 17.01
CA ARG A 543 -17.44 17.82 16.57
C ARG A 543 -17.28 18.30 15.12
N PRO A 544 -18.33 18.42 14.28
CA PRO A 544 -18.18 18.67 12.83
C PRO A 544 -17.30 19.86 12.41
N ILE A 545 -17.20 20.90 13.23
CA ILE A 545 -16.37 22.10 12.99
C ILE A 545 -14.86 21.89 13.27
N ASP A 546 -14.48 20.78 13.91
CA ASP A 546 -13.10 20.48 14.29
C ASP A 546 -12.31 19.82 13.14
N SER A 547 -10.99 19.89 13.18
CA SER A 547 -10.10 19.27 12.18
C SER A 547 -8.92 18.58 12.83
N LEU A 548 -8.64 17.32 12.49
CA LEU A 548 -7.44 16.58 12.91
C LEU A 548 -6.54 16.29 11.70
N THR A 549 -5.24 16.63 11.84
CA THR A 549 -4.18 16.32 10.86
C THR A 549 -2.91 15.85 11.58
N VAL A 550 -2.33 14.75 11.09
CA VAL A 550 -1.18 14.03 11.66
C VAL A 550 -0.13 13.79 10.57
N PRO A 551 1.17 14.04 10.80
CA PRO A 551 2.23 13.70 9.84
C PRO A 551 2.47 12.18 9.78
N ASP A 552 2.90 11.66 8.62
CA ASP A 552 3.33 10.26 8.51
C ASP A 552 4.74 10.08 9.14
N VAL A 553 4.88 9.11 10.06
CA VAL A 553 6.14 8.81 10.77
C VAL A 553 6.50 7.35 10.49
N LEU A 554 7.65 7.13 9.83
CA LEU A 554 7.90 5.85 9.15
C LEU A 554 9.40 5.54 9.04
N TYR A 555 9.89 4.56 9.81
CA TYR A 555 11.32 4.24 9.89
C TYR A 555 11.60 2.77 10.26
N LYS A 556 12.77 2.26 9.85
CA LYS A 556 13.36 1.00 10.35
C LYS A 556 14.70 1.33 10.99
N LEU A 557 14.72 1.37 12.32
CA LEU A 557 15.85 1.87 13.10
C LEU A 557 16.55 0.72 13.85
N THR A 558 17.85 0.56 13.66
CA THR A 558 18.68 -0.28 14.53
C THR A 558 19.54 0.60 15.42
N HIS A 559 19.49 0.38 16.74
CA HIS A 559 20.33 1.06 17.72
C HIS A 559 21.21 0.07 18.49
N ARG A 560 22.49 0.41 18.67
CA ARG A 560 23.47 -0.38 19.42
C ARG A 560 23.88 0.36 20.70
N PHE A 561 23.66 -0.28 21.86
CA PHE A 561 23.96 0.28 23.18
C PHE A 561 25.45 0.13 23.50
N ASN A 562 26.30 0.80 22.71
CA ASN A 562 27.76 0.68 22.76
C ASN A 562 28.35 1.01 24.14
N GLN A 563 27.62 1.75 24.98
CA GLN A 563 27.99 2.07 26.37
C GLN A 563 28.05 0.83 27.27
N LEU A 564 27.37 -0.26 26.91
CA LEU A 564 27.35 -1.52 27.67
C LEU A 564 28.45 -2.51 27.24
N LEU A 565 29.06 -2.29 26.06
CA LEU A 565 29.90 -3.30 25.41
C LEU A 565 31.33 -3.34 25.95
N GLY A 566 31.92 -4.54 25.95
CA GLY A 566 33.31 -4.79 26.34
C GLY A 566 33.59 -4.63 27.84
N LYS A 567 32.56 -4.46 28.67
CA LYS A 567 32.67 -4.29 30.13
C LYS A 567 32.50 -5.64 30.84
N PRO A 568 33.42 -6.03 31.74
CA PRO A 568 33.24 -7.22 32.56
C PRO A 568 32.13 -7.01 33.59
N PHE A 569 31.50 -8.08 34.08
CA PHE A 569 30.51 -7.95 35.16
C PHE A 569 31.17 -7.81 36.54
N GLY A 570 30.54 -7.01 37.41
CA GLY A 570 30.90 -6.89 38.83
C GLY A 570 30.24 -7.94 39.73
N ASN A 571 29.38 -8.80 39.18
CA ASN A 571 28.72 -9.90 39.90
C ASN A 571 29.70 -11.07 40.09
N GLU A 572 29.74 -11.66 41.28
CA GLU A 572 30.86 -12.53 41.67
C GLU A 572 31.05 -13.77 40.78
N ARG A 573 29.95 -14.36 40.28
CA ARG A 573 29.96 -15.53 39.40
C ARG A 573 30.14 -15.20 37.91
N TRP A 574 30.16 -13.92 37.55
CA TRP A 574 30.12 -13.44 36.16
C TRP A 574 31.34 -12.60 35.77
N ARG A 575 32.36 -12.50 36.64
CA ARG A 575 33.53 -11.59 36.45
C ARG A 575 34.28 -11.80 35.13
N ASP A 576 34.31 -13.03 34.61
CA ASP A 576 34.97 -13.39 33.36
C ASP A 576 34.10 -13.19 32.10
N PHE A 577 32.82 -12.82 32.28
CA PHE A 577 31.88 -12.54 31.19
C PHE A 577 31.85 -11.04 30.87
N TYR A 578 31.49 -10.70 29.64
CA TYR A 578 31.27 -9.32 29.20
C TYR A 578 30.22 -9.28 28.08
N LEU A 579 29.57 -8.12 27.88
CA LEU A 579 28.62 -7.94 26.76
C LEU A 579 29.40 -7.66 25.46
N PHE A 580 29.32 -8.56 24.49
CA PHE A 580 29.95 -8.38 23.16
C PHE A 580 28.98 -7.85 22.08
N GLU A 581 27.68 -7.89 22.35
CA GLU A 581 26.61 -7.32 21.54
C GLU A 581 25.41 -6.94 22.43
N ALA A 582 24.81 -5.79 22.15
CA ALA A 582 23.59 -5.27 22.79
C ALA A 582 22.93 -4.27 21.84
N PHE A 583 21.77 -4.61 21.28
CA PHE A 583 21.07 -3.77 20.30
C PHE A 583 19.55 -3.90 20.39
N GLN A 584 18.86 -2.94 19.80
CA GLN A 584 17.41 -2.94 19.62
C GLN A 584 17.08 -2.52 18.19
N ARG A 585 16.23 -3.28 17.51
CA ARG A 585 15.64 -2.90 16.21
C ARG A 585 14.18 -2.48 16.42
N ILE A 586 13.78 -1.41 15.76
CA ILE A 586 12.46 -0.79 15.83
C ILE A 586 11.99 -0.51 14.41
N ASP A 587 11.09 -1.34 13.90
CA ASP A 587 10.39 -1.12 12.64
C ASP A 587 9.04 -0.45 12.98
N PHE A 588 8.91 0.86 12.72
CA PHE A 588 7.75 1.67 13.13
C PHE A 588 7.05 2.33 11.94
N SER A 589 5.71 2.32 11.96
CA SER A 589 4.84 2.97 10.97
C SER A 589 3.62 3.55 11.65
N LEU A 590 3.50 4.89 11.63
CA LEU A 590 2.27 5.61 11.86
C LEU A 590 1.85 6.26 10.54
N SER A 591 0.81 5.69 9.94
CA SER A 591 0.25 6.13 8.65
C SER A 591 -1.27 5.97 8.64
N ARG A 592 -1.92 6.52 7.62
CA ARG A 592 -3.38 6.70 7.51
C ARG A 592 -4.26 5.49 7.83
N THR A 593 -3.78 4.25 7.71
CA THR A 593 -4.58 3.02 7.87
C THR A 593 -4.54 2.43 9.27
N GLY A 594 -3.48 2.66 10.05
CA GLY A 594 -3.03 1.64 11.01
C GLY A 594 -2.88 0.29 10.29
N VAL A 595 -3.17 -0.83 10.96
CA VAL A 595 -3.28 -2.18 10.36
C VAL A 595 -4.18 -3.12 11.18
N VAL A 596 -5.40 -3.57 10.79
CA VAL A 596 -6.58 -2.98 10.10
C VAL A 596 -7.74 -3.98 10.36
N LEU A 597 -9.00 -3.71 10.76
CA LEU A 597 -9.85 -2.55 11.13
C LEU A 597 -10.94 -3.10 12.14
N LYS A 598 -12.22 -2.72 12.43
CA LYS A 598 -13.37 -1.93 11.89
C LYS A 598 -14.42 -1.65 13.04
N SER A 599 -15.54 -0.98 12.70
CA SER A 599 -16.94 -1.32 13.09
C SER A 599 -17.56 -0.81 14.42
N VAL A 600 -18.86 -0.49 14.52
CA VAL A 600 -19.91 -0.14 13.51
C VAL A 600 -21.19 0.41 14.20
N ALA A 601 -22.11 1.01 13.42
CA ALA A 601 -23.55 1.29 13.66
C ALA A 601 -24.01 2.26 14.80
N ILE A 602 -24.74 3.30 14.35
CA ILE A 602 -25.97 3.95 14.92
C ILE A 602 -25.97 4.50 16.37
N GLY A 603 -26.28 5.80 16.51
CA GLY A 603 -27.33 6.26 17.46
C GLY A 603 -27.04 7.42 18.43
N GLY A 604 -28.03 8.32 18.60
CA GLY A 604 -28.24 9.15 19.82
C GLY A 604 -27.66 10.58 19.85
N GLY A 605 -28.32 11.46 20.62
CA GLY A 605 -27.87 12.84 20.91
C GLY A 605 -28.74 13.57 21.96
N THR A 606 -28.21 14.62 22.57
CA THR A 606 -28.90 15.60 23.46
C THR A 606 -28.00 16.83 23.69
N ALA A 607 -28.40 17.82 24.51
CA ALA A 607 -27.78 19.15 24.58
C ALA A 607 -27.46 19.65 26.03
N SER A 608 -26.46 20.55 26.13
CA SER A 608 -26.21 21.43 27.30
C SER A 608 -25.51 22.74 26.85
N ARG A 609 -25.16 23.62 27.80
CA ARG A 609 -24.67 25.01 27.55
C ARG A 609 -23.29 25.32 28.16
N SER A 610 -22.31 25.60 27.31
CA SER A 610 -21.51 26.84 27.42
C SER A 610 -21.17 27.38 26.02
N PRO A 611 -21.47 28.67 25.67
CA PRO A 611 -21.41 29.06 24.25
C PRO A 611 -19.99 29.18 23.65
N GLN A 612 -18.99 29.60 24.45
CA GLN A 612 -17.73 30.11 23.89
C GLN A 612 -16.74 29.02 23.49
N GLN A 613 -16.52 28.01 24.34
CA GLN A 613 -15.68 26.84 23.98
C GLN A 613 -16.39 25.89 23.00
N LEU A 614 -17.73 25.79 23.07
CA LEU A 614 -18.49 24.95 22.13
C LEU A 614 -18.60 25.54 20.72
N ALA A 615 -18.53 26.86 20.55
CA ALA A 615 -18.57 27.52 19.23
C ALA A 615 -17.19 27.68 18.55
N LYS A 616 -16.08 27.76 19.30
CA LYS A 616 -14.73 27.89 18.71
C LYS A 616 -14.29 26.55 18.10
N PRO A 617 -13.93 26.47 16.80
CA PRO A 617 -13.44 25.25 16.18
C PRO A 617 -12.08 24.84 16.75
N ARG A 618 -11.82 23.53 16.85
CA ARG A 618 -10.54 22.97 17.32
C ARG A 618 -9.70 22.47 16.15
N HIS A 619 -8.48 22.97 16.05
CA HIS A 619 -7.55 22.63 14.99
C HIS A 619 -6.43 21.73 15.53
N LEU A 620 -6.75 20.44 15.70
CA LEU A 620 -5.89 19.40 16.24
C LEU A 620 -4.79 19.04 15.21
N ARG A 621 -3.80 19.92 15.08
CA ARG A 621 -2.70 19.82 14.10
C ARG A 621 -1.41 19.43 14.80
N PHE A 622 -0.86 18.27 14.45
CA PHE A 622 0.45 17.81 14.92
C PHE A 622 1.58 18.41 14.05
N ASP A 623 1.59 19.74 13.90
CA ASP A 623 2.58 20.54 13.18
C ASP A 623 3.70 21.11 14.08
N LYS A 624 3.74 20.66 15.34
CA LYS A 624 4.70 21.03 16.39
C LYS A 624 5.05 19.80 17.23
N PRO A 625 6.12 19.82 18.05
CA PRO A 625 6.55 18.68 18.87
C PRO A 625 5.41 17.99 19.65
N PHE A 626 5.43 16.66 19.66
CA PHE A 626 4.36 15.83 20.20
C PHE A 626 4.84 14.46 20.66
N LEU A 627 4.09 13.83 21.57
CA LEU A 627 4.30 12.45 21.99
C LEU A 627 3.47 11.48 21.14
N ILE A 628 4.08 10.37 20.73
CA ILE A 628 3.41 9.13 20.31
C ILE A 628 3.48 8.14 21.47
N CYS A 629 2.35 7.53 21.81
CA CYS A 629 2.24 6.56 22.90
C CYS A 629 1.40 5.35 22.47
N VAL A 630 1.91 4.13 22.69
CA VAL A 630 1.20 2.87 22.43
C VAL A 630 1.20 1.99 23.68
N LYS A 631 0.00 1.59 24.12
CA LYS A 631 -0.30 0.83 25.35
C LYS A 631 -1.50 -0.10 25.13
N LYS A 632 -1.76 -1.06 26.02
CA LYS A 632 -3.10 -1.69 26.11
C LYS A 632 -4.16 -0.65 26.47
N ARG A 633 -5.41 -0.85 26.01
CA ARG A 633 -6.56 0.03 26.30
C ARG A 633 -7.00 0.05 27.76
N GLU A 634 -6.62 -0.95 28.55
CA GLU A 634 -6.81 -0.94 30.00
C GLU A 634 -6.22 0.36 30.61
N PRO A 635 -6.91 1.08 31.52
CA PRO A 635 -6.48 2.41 31.97
C PRO A 635 -5.06 2.43 32.50
N ASP A 636 -4.75 1.49 33.39
CA ASP A 636 -3.50 1.45 34.16
C ASP A 636 -2.32 0.83 33.40
N ALA A 637 -2.58 0.17 32.27
CA ALA A 637 -1.56 -0.55 31.51
C ALA A 637 -0.45 0.37 30.99
N THR A 638 0.79 -0.05 31.24
CA THR A 638 2.03 0.62 30.87
C THR A 638 2.18 0.70 29.35
N PRO A 639 2.61 1.83 28.78
CA PRO A 639 3.02 1.87 27.37
C PRO A 639 4.28 1.04 27.17
N PHE A 640 4.29 0.23 26.12
CA PHE A 640 5.47 -0.50 25.64
C PHE A 640 6.27 0.29 24.59
N PHE A 641 5.68 1.36 24.05
CA PHE A 641 6.35 2.28 23.13
C PHE A 641 6.00 3.74 23.47
N LEU A 642 7.03 4.57 23.57
CA LEU A 642 6.93 6.02 23.68
C LEU A 642 7.93 6.67 22.73
N MET A 643 7.48 7.63 21.93
CA MET A 643 8.36 8.47 21.12
C MET A 643 7.98 9.94 21.33
N TRP A 644 8.94 10.73 21.82
CA TRP A 644 8.88 12.18 21.70
C TRP A 644 9.36 12.58 20.31
N VAL A 645 8.50 13.24 19.55
CA VAL A 645 8.77 13.78 18.21
C VAL A 645 9.05 15.28 18.37
N ASP A 646 10.25 15.70 18.03
CA ASP A 646 10.79 17.06 18.27
C ASP A 646 11.12 17.77 16.94
N ASN A 647 11.44 16.99 15.90
CA ASN A 647 11.81 17.43 14.55
C ASN A 647 11.35 16.39 13.51
N ALA A 648 11.61 16.67 12.23
CA ALA A 648 11.14 15.85 11.11
C ALA A 648 12.13 14.78 10.60
N GLU A 649 13.23 14.48 11.31
CA GLU A 649 14.28 13.53 10.85
C GLU A 649 13.74 12.12 10.55
N LEU A 650 12.62 11.73 11.18
CA LEU A 650 11.94 10.43 11.01
C LEU A 650 10.53 10.53 10.38
N MET A 651 10.21 11.67 9.77
CA MET A 651 8.96 11.86 9.01
C MET A 651 9.18 11.60 7.52
N GLN A 652 8.12 11.22 6.81
CA GLN A 652 8.18 11.12 5.35
C GLN A 652 8.15 12.53 4.71
N PRO A 653 9.18 12.95 3.94
CA PRO A 653 9.19 14.25 3.30
C PRO A 653 8.13 14.35 2.19
N ALA A 654 7.52 15.52 2.04
CA ALA A 654 6.64 15.80 0.92
C ALA A 654 7.45 15.96 -0.37
N VAL A 655 7.10 15.21 -1.42
CA VAL A 655 7.67 15.40 -2.76
C VAL A 655 6.92 16.54 -3.44
N GLU A 656 7.65 17.57 -3.90
CA GLU A 656 7.08 18.61 -4.77
C GLU A 656 6.55 17.97 -6.06
N LYS A 657 5.23 17.97 -6.24
CA LYS A 657 4.60 17.73 -7.54
C LYS A 657 4.79 18.99 -8.39
N LYS A 658 5.78 18.94 -9.28
CA LYS A 658 5.97 19.92 -10.37
C LYS A 658 4.93 19.75 -11.48
#